data_AF-A0A9N8EMN5-F1
#
_entry.id   AF-A0A9N8EMN5-F1
#
_cell.length_a   1.000
_cell.length_b   1.000
_cell.length_c   1.000
_cell.angle_alpha   90.00
_cell.angle_beta   90.00
_cell.angle_gamma   90.00
#
_symmetry.space_group_name_H-M   'P 1'
#
loop_
_entity.id
_entity.type
_entity.pdbx_description
1 polymer ?
#
loop_
_entity_poly.entity_id
_entity_poly.type
_entity_poly.pdbx_seq_one_letter_code
_entity_poly.pdbx_strand_id
1 'polypeptide(L)'
;MHSETTKQSDEQMQKLDMLGVSVFHLEHLFLQEVCTSTGNPLSRDSKIHEIENLRGPPGVIRNKGTNTVCPIDGKEGAAYVHCLQGEDHVGEATQMLSYSWNYTIGDIVDTLSDYCLQNKLNPKRTYIWMCCLCVNQHRVVQKSTQQKSGMVPTAKVDFFAIFGERVKKIGHLLAMMAPWNAPVYITRVWCIFEIFTAHITDGCKIDIVMPPKEKLSLEQDVVDTGGGVNALYETLCNTKVEKANASVDSDRLAILGQVKSDVGYSVLNNLVNDLLRGWIQGVLTQLVRARENTNNMDYVCFCTQIGKILLHNGENDSAMELHQNALTICETVLGKNHERTADTHSDIGAVLYKMGDCEGALSKYKEALDIRLSRFDKNHCDVALAYNDMGLVLNDMGDYEGALTKYNEALAIQKSVLGEEHKEVATSYNNLGIVLGSMGDYAGSLEKHKEALAILMSALGKNHPRVAFAYNGIGSALHGLGEYEGALRKHKQALAIRLLALGKNHSLVASSCINIGSALSSMGDYEGALSNYEEALAIKLSALGKNHPDVATTYVNIGRVLDEMGNYEGALAKYEEGLAIGLSALGKNHPFVAITYNSIGDVLCAKADYERALAKHKEALAIQLSALGKNHPGVAGSYSCIGTVLQLMGDYEGALTEYEKALAISLSALGKNHPNVAAAYDNIGAVLAFMGNHSGALLKFEESLAIWEPLLGADHPNTKDCLEWIEDSKKELQKQSLVPELLHGKSLD
;
A
#
# COMPACT_ATOMS: atom_id res chain seq x y z
N MET A 1 -48.55 -50.39 -7.69
CA MET A 1 -49.05 -49.50 -6.61
C MET A 1 -47.93 -48.99 -5.70
N HIS A 2 -46.76 -48.66 -6.24
CA HIS A 2 -45.66 -48.00 -5.53
C HIS A 2 -44.99 -47.01 -6.50
N SER A 3 -45.55 -45.80 -6.64
CA SER A 3 -44.86 -44.68 -7.29
C SER A 3 -45.46 -43.30 -6.95
N GLU A 4 -46.22 -43.15 -5.86
CA GLU A 4 -46.81 -41.86 -5.45
C GLU A 4 -46.19 -41.29 -4.17
N THR A 5 -45.41 -42.06 -3.42
CA THR A 5 -44.81 -41.60 -2.15
C THR A 5 -43.46 -40.90 -2.30
N THR A 6 -42.81 -40.95 -3.46
CA THR A 6 -41.50 -40.29 -3.70
C THR A 6 -41.59 -38.93 -4.38
N LYS A 7 -42.73 -38.56 -5.00
CA LYS A 7 -42.92 -37.20 -5.56
C LYS A 7 -43.42 -36.19 -4.53
N GLN A 8 -44.15 -36.65 -3.51
CA GLN A 8 -44.57 -35.78 -2.41
C GLN A 8 -43.43 -35.38 -1.46
N SER A 9 -42.31 -36.12 -1.42
CA SER A 9 -41.15 -35.73 -0.61
C SER A 9 -40.25 -34.68 -1.25
N ASP A 10 -40.23 -34.59 -2.59
CA ASP A 10 -39.40 -33.61 -3.33
C ASP A 10 -40.15 -32.28 -3.55
N GLU A 11 -41.48 -32.30 -3.71
CA GLU A 11 -42.31 -31.08 -3.76
C GLU A 11 -42.61 -30.47 -2.37
N GLN A 12 -42.40 -31.24 -1.29
CA GLN A 12 -42.42 -30.74 0.10
C GLN A 12 -41.05 -30.33 0.63
N MET A 13 -40.03 -30.23 -0.23
CA MET A 13 -38.89 -29.37 0.09
C MET A 13 -39.36 -27.93 -0.13
N GLN A 14 -40.21 -27.49 0.80
CA GLN A 14 -40.90 -26.22 0.88
C GLN A 14 -40.02 -25.11 0.34
N LYS A 15 -40.62 -24.18 -0.44
CA LYS A 15 -40.21 -22.77 -0.48
C LYS A 15 -39.75 -22.40 0.94
N LEU A 16 -38.45 -22.42 1.18
CA LEU A 16 -37.88 -21.80 2.36
C LEU A 16 -38.10 -20.32 2.09
N ASP A 17 -39.25 -19.83 2.55
CA ASP A 17 -39.47 -18.41 2.68
C ASP A 17 -38.33 -17.94 3.60
N MET A 18 -37.36 -17.25 3.00
CA MET A 18 -36.20 -16.73 3.71
C MET A 18 -36.72 -15.55 4.50
N LEU A 19 -37.42 -15.83 5.59
CA LEU A 19 -38.10 -14.82 6.38
C LEU A 19 -37.08 -14.07 7.21
N GLY A 20 -37.24 -12.74 7.23
CA GLY A 20 -36.54 -11.83 8.12
C GLY A 20 -37.51 -11.16 9.08
N VAL A 21 -36.96 -10.63 10.17
CA VAL A 21 -37.70 -9.81 11.13
C VAL A 21 -37.48 -8.34 10.77
N SER A 22 -38.53 -7.51 10.81
CA SER A 22 -38.37 -6.09 10.48
C SER A 22 -37.50 -5.37 11.50
N VAL A 23 -36.68 -4.41 11.05
CA VAL A 23 -35.83 -3.59 11.93
C VAL A 23 -36.67 -2.88 13.00
N PHE A 24 -37.86 -2.40 12.62
CA PHE A 24 -38.81 -1.80 13.57
C PHE A 24 -39.20 -2.76 14.71
N HIS A 25 -39.45 -4.04 14.39
CA HIS A 25 -39.79 -5.04 15.41
C HIS A 25 -38.60 -5.31 16.32
N LEU A 26 -37.39 -5.43 15.76
CA LEU A 26 -36.16 -5.61 16.55
C LEU A 26 -35.94 -4.47 17.54
N GLU A 27 -36.18 -3.23 17.10
CA GLU A 27 -35.97 -2.02 17.89
C GLU A 27 -36.99 -1.82 19.01
N HIS A 28 -38.27 -2.03 18.73
CA HIS A 28 -39.33 -1.62 19.67
C HIS A 28 -40.00 -2.79 20.40
N LEU A 29 -40.09 -3.97 19.78
CA LEU A 29 -40.88 -5.09 20.30
C LEU A 29 -39.99 -6.19 20.85
N PHE A 30 -39.00 -6.65 20.09
CA PHE A 30 -38.07 -7.69 20.52
C PHE A 30 -37.24 -7.27 21.74
N LEU A 31 -36.67 -6.07 21.72
CA LEU A 31 -35.93 -5.55 22.87
C LEU A 31 -36.80 -5.44 24.13
N GLN A 32 -38.05 -4.99 23.98
CA GLN A 32 -39.00 -4.92 25.08
C GLN A 32 -39.32 -6.33 25.59
N GLU A 33 -39.59 -7.28 24.70
CA GLU A 33 -39.85 -8.67 25.03
C GLU A 33 -38.71 -9.24 25.86
N VAL A 34 -37.48 -9.12 25.36
CA VAL A 34 -36.27 -9.67 25.97
C VAL A 34 -35.94 -9.02 27.33
N CYS A 35 -36.20 -7.71 27.48
CA CYS A 35 -35.99 -6.99 28.74
C CYS A 35 -37.07 -7.27 29.80
N THR A 36 -38.26 -7.73 29.39
CA THR A 36 -39.40 -7.94 30.28
C THR A 36 -39.63 -9.41 30.63
N SER A 37 -38.69 -10.32 30.31
CA SER A 37 -38.77 -11.70 30.80
C SER A 37 -38.78 -11.81 32.31
N THR A 38 -39.90 -12.31 32.80
CA THR A 38 -40.07 -12.94 34.11
C THR A 38 -39.13 -14.14 34.41
N GLY A 39 -37.83 -13.92 34.68
CA GLY A 39 -37.01 -14.86 35.47
C GLY A 39 -35.60 -15.17 34.98
N ASN A 40 -35.18 -14.64 33.83
CA ASN A 40 -33.78 -14.36 33.49
C ASN A 40 -33.74 -13.21 32.47
N PRO A 41 -34.13 -11.99 32.88
CA PRO A 41 -34.23 -10.85 31.97
C PRO A 41 -32.85 -10.52 31.39
N LEU A 42 -32.79 -10.52 30.06
CA LEU A 42 -31.63 -10.00 29.34
C LEU A 42 -31.78 -8.48 29.22
N SER A 43 -30.69 -7.79 28.93
CA SER A 43 -30.69 -6.34 28.72
C SER A 43 -30.10 -6.01 27.36
N ARG A 44 -30.13 -4.72 27.00
CA ARG A 44 -29.39 -4.22 25.83
C ARG A 44 -27.90 -4.55 25.88
N ASP A 45 -27.33 -4.68 27.09
CA ASP A 45 -25.91 -5.00 27.30
C ASP A 45 -25.62 -6.50 27.31
N SER A 46 -26.67 -7.35 27.37
CA SER A 46 -26.52 -8.79 27.26
C SER A 46 -25.94 -9.17 25.90
N LYS A 47 -25.06 -10.15 25.89
CA LYS A 47 -24.43 -10.66 24.67
C LYS A 47 -25.41 -11.50 23.88
N ILE A 48 -25.30 -11.45 22.56
CA ILE A 48 -26.24 -12.15 21.67
C ILE A 48 -26.23 -13.67 21.87
N HIS A 49 -25.11 -14.28 22.27
CA HIS A 49 -25.05 -15.71 22.61
C HIS A 49 -25.82 -16.09 23.88
N GLU A 50 -26.17 -15.13 24.73
CA GLU A 50 -27.01 -15.39 25.92
C GLU A 50 -28.46 -15.70 25.54
N ILE A 51 -28.88 -15.31 24.33
CA ILE A 51 -30.15 -15.75 23.74
C ILE A 51 -30.15 -17.27 23.53
N GLU A 52 -28.99 -17.87 23.23
CA GLU A 52 -28.85 -19.30 22.90
C GLU A 52 -28.63 -20.19 24.13
N ASN A 53 -28.06 -19.67 25.22
CA ASN A 53 -27.47 -20.48 26.30
C ASN A 53 -28.31 -20.57 27.58
N LEU A 54 -29.63 -20.50 27.46
CA LEU A 54 -30.45 -20.85 28.59
C LEU A 54 -30.47 -22.40 28.66
N ARG A 55 -30.19 -23.02 29.82
CA ARG A 55 -30.28 -24.49 30.07
C ARG A 55 -31.49 -24.83 30.98
N GLY A 56 -32.35 -25.77 30.57
CA GLY A 56 -33.66 -26.02 31.21
C GLY A 56 -34.77 -26.44 30.19
N PRO A 57 -35.37 -27.64 30.29
CA PRO A 57 -36.39 -28.09 29.36
C PRO A 57 -37.74 -27.38 29.55
N PRO A 58 -38.51 -27.13 28.46
CA PRO A 58 -38.09 -27.06 27.06
C PRO A 58 -38.32 -25.63 26.52
N GLY A 59 -37.33 -24.84 26.08
CA GLY A 59 -36.42 -25.13 24.98
C GLY A 59 -36.73 -24.25 23.74
N VAL A 60 -36.97 -22.94 23.90
CA VAL A 60 -37.15 -21.93 22.82
C VAL A 60 -36.65 -20.58 23.36
N ILE A 61 -36.10 -19.69 22.53
CA ILE A 61 -35.56 -18.33 22.84
C ILE A 61 -36.19 -17.75 24.12
N ARG A 62 -35.48 -17.84 25.25
CA ARG A 62 -36.19 -17.87 26.55
C ARG A 62 -36.41 -16.47 27.10
N ASN A 63 -37.63 -15.99 26.94
CA ASN A 63 -38.24 -15.16 27.98
C ASN A 63 -38.68 -16.10 29.13
N LYS A 64 -38.11 -15.99 30.34
CA LYS A 64 -38.70 -16.72 31.49
C LYS A 64 -40.03 -16.03 31.86
N GLY A 65 -41.07 -16.80 32.21
CA GLY A 65 -42.09 -16.53 33.24
C GLY A 65 -43.52 -16.08 32.88
N THR A 66 -43.93 -16.18 31.62
CA THR A 66 -45.29 -16.61 31.33
C THR A 66 -45.23 -17.64 30.21
N ASN A 67 -45.76 -18.84 30.47
CA ASN A 67 -45.85 -19.92 29.49
C ASN A 67 -46.76 -19.52 28.33
N THR A 68 -46.21 -18.94 27.27
CA THR A 68 -46.96 -18.69 26.03
C THR A 68 -46.42 -19.59 24.93
N VAL A 69 -47.27 -20.48 24.43
CA VAL A 69 -47.04 -21.35 23.28
C VAL A 69 -46.83 -20.47 22.03
N CYS A 70 -45.81 -20.75 21.23
CA CYS A 70 -45.61 -20.11 19.93
C CYS A 70 -46.71 -20.60 18.95
N PRO A 71 -47.55 -19.69 18.39
CA PRO A 71 -48.50 -20.04 17.34
C PRO A 71 -47.74 -19.98 16.00
N ILE A 72 -47.64 -20.97 15.12
CA ILE A 72 -48.45 -22.15 14.78
C ILE A 72 -47.42 -23.22 14.33
N ASP A 73 -47.11 -24.25 15.10
CA ASP A 73 -47.67 -25.61 14.92
C ASP A 73 -47.58 -26.46 16.21
N GLY A 74 -47.23 -25.82 17.34
CA GLY A 74 -47.14 -26.46 18.64
C GLY A 74 -45.90 -27.36 18.83
N LYS A 75 -44.84 -27.21 18.02
CA LYS A 75 -43.62 -28.03 18.16
C LYS A 75 -42.47 -27.32 18.89
N GLU A 76 -41.77 -28.09 19.71
CA GLU A 76 -40.53 -27.72 20.38
C GLU A 76 -39.41 -27.46 19.35
N GLY A 77 -38.77 -26.29 19.37
CA GLY A 77 -37.63 -25.94 18.49
C GLY A 77 -37.93 -25.06 17.26
N ALA A 78 -39.09 -24.40 17.18
CA ALA A 78 -39.39 -23.41 16.14
C ALA A 78 -38.57 -22.11 16.29
N ALA A 79 -38.26 -21.43 15.17
CA ALA A 79 -37.55 -20.14 15.19
C ALA A 79 -38.41 -18.97 15.61
N TYR A 80 -37.76 -17.96 16.19
CA TYR A 80 -38.38 -16.69 16.56
C TYR A 80 -39.20 -16.10 15.43
N VAL A 81 -38.62 -16.01 14.23
CA VAL A 81 -39.29 -15.41 13.07
C VAL A 81 -40.62 -16.09 12.72
N HIS A 82 -40.75 -17.40 12.99
CA HIS A 82 -42.00 -18.14 12.73
C HIS A 82 -43.05 -17.91 13.84
N CYS A 83 -42.64 -17.49 15.03
CA CYS A 83 -43.56 -17.13 16.12
C CYS A 83 -44.22 -15.75 15.91
N LEU A 84 -43.77 -14.97 14.94
CA LEU A 84 -44.19 -13.60 14.69
C LEU A 84 -45.21 -13.48 13.54
N GLN A 85 -45.88 -14.56 13.12
CA GLN A 85 -46.81 -14.53 11.98
C GLN A 85 -48.09 -13.69 12.29
N GLY A 86 -48.09 -12.44 11.80
CA GLY A 86 -49.14 -11.40 11.93
C GLY A 86 -48.63 -10.05 11.38
N GLU A 87 -49.51 -9.17 10.89
CA GLU A 87 -49.20 -8.05 9.97
C GLU A 87 -48.04 -7.11 10.39
N ASP A 88 -47.21 -6.75 9.40
CA ASP A 88 -46.09 -5.76 9.35
C ASP A 88 -44.72 -6.10 9.99
N HIS A 89 -44.51 -7.25 10.62
CA HIS A 89 -43.23 -7.55 11.33
C HIS A 89 -42.34 -8.64 10.72
N VAL A 90 -42.89 -9.48 9.84
CA VAL A 90 -42.16 -10.57 9.16
C VAL A 90 -42.37 -10.45 7.66
N GLY A 91 -41.29 -10.62 6.89
CA GLY A 91 -41.32 -10.52 5.44
C GLY A 91 -40.15 -11.27 4.81
N GLU A 92 -40.09 -11.28 3.48
CA GLU A 92 -38.92 -11.80 2.76
C GLU A 92 -37.68 -10.99 3.14
N ALA A 93 -36.64 -11.68 3.59
CA ALA A 93 -35.40 -11.06 4.06
C ALA A 93 -34.76 -10.28 2.92
N THR A 94 -34.60 -8.99 3.14
CA THR A 94 -33.94 -8.08 2.21
C THR A 94 -32.45 -7.95 2.53
N GLN A 95 -32.04 -8.29 3.75
CA GLN A 95 -30.64 -8.29 4.18
C GLN A 95 -30.37 -9.47 5.12
N MET A 96 -29.14 -9.95 5.10
CA MET A 96 -28.59 -10.89 6.07
C MET A 96 -27.61 -10.14 6.97
N LEU A 97 -27.81 -10.20 8.28
CA LEU A 97 -26.81 -9.70 9.23
C LEU A 97 -25.86 -10.83 9.62
N SER A 98 -24.58 -10.63 9.33
CA SER A 98 -23.49 -11.41 9.87
C SER A 98 -22.85 -10.65 11.04
N TYR A 99 -22.61 -11.36 12.15
CA TYR A 99 -22.20 -10.76 13.42
C TYR A 99 -21.40 -11.74 14.29
N SER A 100 -20.77 -11.22 15.35
CA SER A 100 -20.06 -12.02 16.34
C SER A 100 -20.89 -12.23 17.61
N TRP A 101 -20.79 -13.41 18.20
CA TRP A 101 -21.46 -13.80 19.45
C TRP A 101 -21.18 -12.92 20.68
N ASN A 102 -20.09 -12.15 20.65
CA ASN A 102 -19.71 -11.23 21.72
C ASN A 102 -20.28 -9.82 21.57
N TYR A 103 -21.08 -9.56 20.54
CA TYR A 103 -21.80 -8.29 20.40
C TYR A 103 -23.02 -8.28 21.32
N THR A 104 -23.38 -7.11 21.83
CA THR A 104 -24.58 -6.97 22.66
C THR A 104 -25.82 -6.92 21.78
N ILE A 105 -26.99 -7.18 22.37
CA ILE A 105 -28.27 -7.04 21.67
C ILE A 105 -28.47 -5.58 21.23
N GLY A 106 -28.11 -4.62 22.09
CA GLY A 106 -28.14 -3.20 21.77
C GLY A 106 -27.27 -2.84 20.57
N ASP A 107 -26.05 -3.37 20.49
CA ASP A 107 -25.14 -3.11 19.37
C ASP A 107 -25.75 -3.51 18.04
N ILE A 108 -26.38 -4.70 17.99
CA ILE A 108 -27.01 -5.19 16.75
C ILE A 108 -28.19 -4.30 16.35
N VAL A 109 -29.09 -4.01 17.30
CA VAL A 109 -30.29 -3.21 16.99
C VAL A 109 -29.90 -1.81 16.55
N ASP A 110 -28.99 -1.15 17.28
CA ASP A 110 -28.58 0.22 16.97
C ASP A 110 -27.87 0.30 15.62
N THR A 111 -27.06 -0.71 15.28
CA THR A 111 -26.45 -0.82 13.94
C THR A 111 -27.50 -0.94 12.84
N LEU A 112 -28.54 -1.76 13.02
CA LEU A 112 -29.57 -1.95 12.00
C LEU A 112 -30.44 -0.69 11.83
N SER A 113 -30.79 -0.01 12.92
CA SER A 113 -31.54 1.25 12.87
C SER A 113 -30.72 2.36 12.23
N ASP A 114 -29.43 2.52 12.56
CA ASP A 114 -28.53 3.46 11.89
C ASP A 114 -28.37 3.10 10.40
N TYR A 115 -28.21 1.82 10.05
CA TYR A 115 -28.15 1.37 8.66
C TYR A 115 -29.40 1.78 7.87
N CYS A 116 -30.60 1.62 8.42
CA CYS A 116 -31.83 2.11 7.78
C CYS A 116 -31.83 3.63 7.61
N LEU A 117 -31.39 4.38 8.62
CA LEU A 117 -31.31 5.84 8.56
C LEU A 117 -30.36 6.31 7.45
N GLN A 118 -29.11 5.81 7.44
CA GLN A 118 -28.08 6.22 6.48
C GLN A 118 -28.49 5.90 5.04
N ASN A 119 -29.17 4.78 4.82
CA ASN A 119 -29.60 4.34 3.49
C ASN A 119 -31.03 4.78 3.12
N LYS A 120 -31.68 5.61 3.96
CA LYS A 120 -33.06 6.08 3.76
C LYS A 120 -34.06 4.94 3.56
N LEU A 121 -33.83 3.81 4.22
CA LEU A 121 -34.71 2.64 4.20
C LEU A 121 -35.81 2.77 5.24
N ASN A 122 -36.98 2.20 4.97
CA ASN A 122 -38.07 2.16 5.93
C ASN A 122 -37.86 0.97 6.91
N PRO A 123 -37.66 1.20 8.22
CA PRO A 123 -37.40 0.13 9.19
C PRO A 123 -38.54 -0.89 9.31
N LYS A 124 -39.79 -0.50 9.00
CA LYS A 124 -40.95 -1.41 8.98
C LYS A 124 -40.97 -2.36 7.78
N ARG A 125 -40.22 -2.04 6.73
CA ARG A 125 -40.15 -2.80 5.47
C ARG A 125 -38.74 -3.29 5.14
N THR A 126 -37.83 -3.19 6.10
CA THR A 126 -36.46 -3.69 6.00
C THR A 126 -36.39 -4.94 6.87
N TYR A 127 -36.28 -6.11 6.25
CA TYR A 127 -36.38 -7.40 6.93
C TYR A 127 -35.02 -8.07 7.02
N ILE A 128 -34.56 -8.30 8.25
CA ILE A 128 -33.22 -8.80 8.53
C ILE A 128 -33.30 -10.29 8.85
N TRP A 129 -32.50 -11.07 8.12
CA TRP A 129 -32.22 -12.45 8.47
C TRP A 129 -31.04 -12.50 9.45
N MET A 130 -31.25 -13.15 10.60
CA MET A 130 -30.23 -13.39 11.62
C MET A 130 -30.28 -14.85 12.05
N CYS A 131 -29.12 -15.52 12.05
CA CYS A 131 -29.05 -16.95 12.31
C CYS A 131 -29.54 -17.39 13.71
N CYS A 132 -29.56 -16.51 14.71
CA CYS A 132 -30.11 -16.82 16.04
C CYS A 132 -31.63 -16.64 16.14
N LEU A 133 -32.24 -15.89 15.21
CA LEU A 133 -33.69 -15.62 15.16
C LEU A 133 -34.41 -16.48 14.11
N CYS A 134 -33.65 -17.07 13.17
CA CYS A 134 -34.15 -17.95 12.13
C CYS A 134 -33.59 -19.37 12.33
N VAL A 135 -34.38 -20.44 12.09
CA VAL A 135 -33.90 -21.83 12.32
C VAL A 135 -32.82 -22.09 11.30
N ASN A 136 -31.56 -22.35 11.69
CA ASN A 136 -30.59 -22.99 10.77
C ASN A 136 -29.30 -23.60 11.36
N GLN A 137 -29.12 -23.73 12.68
CA GLN A 137 -28.05 -24.59 13.20
C GLN A 137 -28.58 -26.01 13.44
N HIS A 138 -28.62 -26.79 12.35
CA HIS A 138 -28.64 -28.26 12.25
C HIS A 138 -29.71 -29.09 13.00
N ARG A 139 -30.63 -28.52 13.78
CA ARG A 139 -31.63 -29.29 14.55
C ARG A 139 -32.99 -28.61 14.72
N VAL A 140 -33.93 -29.04 13.90
CA VAL A 140 -35.03 -29.87 14.43
C VAL A 140 -34.66 -31.34 14.16
N VAL A 141 -33.61 -31.88 14.80
CA VAL A 141 -33.42 -33.34 14.84
C VAL A 141 -32.80 -33.75 16.18
N GLN A 142 -33.70 -33.84 17.15
CA GLN A 142 -33.83 -34.89 18.15
C GLN A 142 -32.56 -35.46 18.83
N LYS A 143 -32.54 -35.22 20.14
CA LYS A 143 -32.02 -36.03 21.25
C LYS A 143 -30.66 -36.75 21.09
N SER A 144 -29.73 -36.33 21.96
CA SER A 144 -28.85 -37.16 22.81
C SER A 144 -27.44 -37.56 22.37
N THR A 145 -27.00 -37.35 21.13
CA THR A 145 -25.58 -37.54 20.77
C THR A 145 -25.00 -36.25 20.22
N GLN A 146 -24.05 -35.68 20.97
CA GLN A 146 -23.43 -34.37 20.72
C GLN A 146 -22.18 -34.53 19.85
N GLN A 147 -22.25 -34.08 18.60
CA GLN A 147 -21.17 -33.24 18.07
C GLN A 147 -21.71 -31.81 18.07
N LYS A 148 -20.96 -30.88 18.66
CA LYS A 148 -21.31 -29.44 18.72
C LYS A 148 -21.19 -28.73 17.35
N SER A 149 -20.79 -29.48 16.33
CA SER A 149 -20.62 -29.02 14.96
C SER A 149 -21.97 -29.00 14.24
N GLY A 150 -22.23 -27.95 13.47
CA GLY A 150 -23.32 -27.93 12.49
C GLY A 150 -23.04 -28.73 11.21
N MET A 151 -21.82 -29.26 11.08
CA MET A 151 -21.36 -30.06 9.96
C MET A 151 -21.51 -31.55 10.31
N VAL A 152 -22.70 -32.11 10.05
CA VAL A 152 -22.91 -33.55 10.23
C VAL A 152 -22.30 -34.29 9.03
N PRO A 153 -21.42 -35.29 9.23
CA PRO A 153 -20.84 -36.10 8.17
C PRO A 153 -21.84 -37.17 7.67
N THR A 154 -23.09 -36.79 7.39
CA THR A 154 -24.03 -37.65 6.68
C THR A 154 -24.09 -37.21 5.23
N ALA A 155 -23.75 -38.11 4.33
CA ALA A 155 -23.57 -37.95 2.87
C ALA A 155 -24.82 -37.48 2.07
N LYS A 156 -25.72 -36.69 2.65
CA LYS A 156 -26.99 -36.27 2.03
C LYS A 156 -27.23 -34.77 1.95
N VAL A 157 -26.47 -33.93 2.65
CA VAL A 157 -26.73 -32.48 2.68
C VAL A 157 -25.41 -31.72 2.58
N ASP A 158 -25.19 -31.08 1.43
CA ASP A 158 -24.11 -30.13 1.25
C ASP A 158 -24.51 -28.79 1.89
N PHE A 159 -24.05 -28.58 3.13
CA PHE A 159 -24.32 -27.35 3.87
C PHE A 159 -23.77 -26.11 3.15
N PHE A 160 -22.63 -26.23 2.46
CA PHE A 160 -22.01 -25.11 1.75
C PHE A 160 -22.89 -24.65 0.60
N ALA A 161 -23.37 -25.59 -0.22
CA ALA A 161 -24.29 -25.28 -1.32
C ALA A 161 -25.61 -24.67 -0.82
N ILE A 162 -26.19 -25.22 0.25
CA ILE A 162 -27.46 -24.71 0.80
C ILE A 162 -27.27 -23.31 1.40
N PHE A 163 -26.18 -23.07 2.12
CA PHE A 163 -25.89 -21.76 2.66
C PHE A 163 -25.62 -20.74 1.55
N GLY A 164 -24.87 -21.12 0.51
CA GLY A 164 -24.63 -20.33 -0.69
C GLY A 164 -25.92 -19.89 -1.39
N GLU A 165 -26.83 -20.82 -1.65
CA GLU A 165 -28.12 -20.50 -2.29
C GLU A 165 -28.97 -19.53 -1.45
N ARG A 166 -28.82 -19.53 -0.12
CA ARG A 166 -29.51 -18.56 0.75
C ARG A 166 -28.91 -17.17 0.66
N VAL A 167 -27.58 -17.07 0.74
CA VAL A 167 -26.87 -15.80 0.57
C VAL A 167 -27.18 -15.21 -0.80
N LYS A 168 -27.25 -16.05 -1.83
CA LYS A 168 -27.69 -15.69 -3.18
C LYS A 168 -29.12 -15.17 -3.23
N LYS A 169 -30.07 -15.85 -2.60
CA LYS A 169 -31.47 -15.45 -2.59
C LYS A 169 -31.70 -14.12 -1.87
N ILE A 170 -31.02 -13.89 -0.75
CA ILE A 170 -31.10 -12.60 -0.03
C ILE A 170 -30.37 -11.50 -0.83
N GLY A 171 -29.20 -11.82 -1.40
CA GLY A 171 -28.45 -10.92 -2.27
C GLY A 171 -27.76 -9.75 -1.55
N HIS A 172 -27.85 -9.65 -0.22
CA HIS A 172 -27.24 -8.55 0.54
C HIS A 172 -26.78 -8.99 1.93
N LEU A 173 -25.46 -8.98 2.15
CA LEU A 173 -24.80 -9.25 3.43
C LEU A 173 -24.41 -7.95 4.14
N LEU A 174 -24.82 -7.80 5.40
CA LEU A 174 -24.36 -6.77 6.33
C LEU A 174 -23.33 -7.40 7.27
N ALA A 175 -22.05 -7.05 7.12
CA ALA A 175 -20.96 -7.53 7.95
C ALA A 175 -20.68 -6.56 9.10
N MET A 176 -21.00 -6.93 10.33
CA MET A 176 -20.90 -6.04 11.48
C MET A 176 -19.49 -6.01 12.11
N MET A 177 -18.75 -4.93 11.90
CA MET A 177 -17.40 -4.71 12.45
C MET A 177 -17.44 -4.00 13.79
N ALA A 178 -17.01 -4.71 14.84
CA ALA A 178 -16.75 -4.14 16.15
C ALA A 178 -15.73 -4.99 16.95
N PRO A 179 -14.94 -4.39 17.85
CA PRO A 179 -14.71 -2.95 17.97
C PRO A 179 -13.97 -2.41 16.73
N TRP A 180 -14.06 -1.10 16.48
CA TRP A 180 -13.54 -0.53 15.23
C TRP A 180 -12.02 -0.69 15.07
N ASN A 181 -11.24 -0.65 16.16
CA ASN A 181 -9.77 -0.68 16.15
C ASN A 181 -9.16 -2.10 16.17
N ALA A 182 -9.96 -3.14 16.45
CA ALA A 182 -9.55 -4.54 16.41
C ALA A 182 -10.78 -5.44 16.21
N PRO A 183 -11.39 -5.45 15.01
CA PRO A 183 -12.68 -6.08 14.81
C PRO A 183 -12.64 -7.58 15.12
N VAL A 184 -13.46 -8.04 16.06
CA VAL A 184 -13.52 -9.48 16.41
C VAL A 184 -14.08 -10.28 15.24
N TYR A 185 -14.96 -9.67 14.45
CA TYR A 185 -15.60 -10.28 13.29
C TYR A 185 -14.61 -10.99 12.36
N ILE A 186 -13.55 -10.30 11.94
CA ILE A 186 -12.57 -10.82 10.96
C ILE A 186 -11.65 -11.90 11.54
N THR A 187 -11.76 -12.16 12.85
CA THR A 187 -11.04 -13.26 13.52
C THR A 187 -11.85 -14.55 13.57
N ARG A 188 -13.11 -14.56 13.14
CA ARG A 188 -14.01 -15.73 13.23
C ARG A 188 -14.20 -16.39 11.88
N VAL A 189 -13.93 -17.71 11.80
CA VAL A 189 -13.97 -18.45 10.54
C VAL A 189 -15.37 -18.45 9.90
N TRP A 190 -16.43 -18.44 10.72
CA TRP A 190 -17.82 -18.40 10.25
C TRP A 190 -18.17 -17.06 9.61
N CYS A 191 -17.69 -15.95 10.16
CA CYS A 191 -17.88 -14.62 9.57
C CYS A 191 -17.11 -14.49 8.24
N ILE A 192 -15.90 -15.06 8.19
CA ILE A 192 -15.11 -15.15 6.95
C ILE A 192 -15.82 -16.01 5.91
N PHE A 193 -16.42 -17.12 6.33
CA PHE A 193 -17.20 -17.98 5.45
C PHE A 193 -18.36 -17.22 4.83
N GLU A 194 -19.06 -16.39 5.60
CA GLU A 194 -20.18 -15.57 5.12
C GLU A 194 -19.73 -14.55 4.08
N ILE A 195 -18.60 -13.85 4.31
CA ILE A 195 -17.98 -12.96 3.31
C ILE A 195 -17.58 -13.75 2.06
N PHE A 196 -16.92 -14.89 2.23
CA PHE A 196 -16.48 -15.75 1.13
C PHE A 196 -17.67 -16.20 0.28
N THR A 197 -18.73 -16.70 0.91
CA THR A 197 -19.95 -17.14 0.23
C THR A 197 -20.61 -15.99 -0.51
N ALA A 198 -20.72 -14.82 0.11
CA ALA A 198 -21.27 -13.64 -0.55
C ALA A 198 -20.43 -13.22 -1.76
N HIS A 199 -19.10 -13.30 -1.65
CA HIS A 199 -18.19 -12.92 -2.74
C HIS A 199 -18.27 -13.83 -3.96
N ILE A 200 -18.28 -15.15 -3.76
CA ILE A 200 -18.35 -16.11 -4.87
C ILE A 200 -19.75 -16.17 -5.51
N THR A 201 -20.73 -15.49 -4.90
CA THR A 201 -22.10 -15.45 -5.36
C THR A 201 -22.33 -14.18 -6.19
N ASP A 202 -22.48 -14.35 -7.50
CA ASP A 202 -22.74 -13.25 -8.42
C ASP A 202 -23.95 -12.40 -7.99
N GLY A 203 -23.76 -11.08 -7.92
CA GLY A 203 -24.79 -10.11 -7.59
C GLY A 203 -25.07 -9.92 -6.10
N CYS A 204 -24.34 -10.59 -5.20
CA CYS A 204 -24.47 -10.35 -3.77
C CYS A 204 -23.71 -9.07 -3.35
N LYS A 205 -24.40 -8.13 -2.70
CA LYS A 205 -23.79 -6.92 -2.13
C LYS A 205 -23.27 -7.21 -0.72
N ILE A 206 -22.07 -6.73 -0.40
CA ILE A 206 -21.52 -6.78 0.96
C ILE A 206 -21.37 -5.33 1.45
N ASP A 207 -22.10 -4.96 2.50
CA ASP A 207 -21.89 -3.71 3.21
C ASP A 207 -21.31 -3.99 4.60
N ILE A 208 -20.28 -3.24 4.97
CA ILE A 208 -19.74 -3.28 6.33
C ILE A 208 -20.48 -2.25 7.18
N VAL A 209 -21.01 -2.69 8.31
CA VAL A 209 -21.77 -1.87 9.26
C VAL A 209 -21.10 -1.87 10.64
N MET A 210 -21.32 -0.84 11.44
CA MET A 210 -20.66 -0.66 12.73
C MET A 210 -21.66 -0.12 13.77
N PRO A 211 -21.55 -0.48 15.06
CA PRO A 211 -22.33 0.16 16.13
C PRO A 211 -22.14 1.68 16.16
N PRO A 212 -23.20 2.49 16.32
CA PRO A 212 -23.06 3.93 16.46
C PRO A 212 -22.11 4.37 17.58
N LYS A 213 -22.07 3.64 18.70
CA LYS A 213 -21.12 3.90 19.81
C LYS A 213 -19.64 3.72 19.42
N GLU A 214 -19.36 2.78 18.52
CA GLU A 214 -18.01 2.53 18.01
C GLU A 214 -17.62 3.63 17.03
N LYS A 215 -18.57 4.14 16.23
CA LYS A 215 -18.36 5.31 15.35
C LYS A 215 -17.93 6.54 16.17
N LEU A 216 -18.60 6.81 17.29
CA LEU A 216 -18.23 7.89 18.21
C LEU A 216 -16.83 7.68 18.82
N SER A 217 -16.47 6.45 19.15
CA SER A 217 -15.15 6.13 19.71
C SER A 217 -14.04 6.30 18.67
N LEU A 218 -14.30 5.94 17.42
CA LEU A 218 -13.43 6.20 16.28
C LEU A 218 -13.25 7.70 16.03
N GLU A 219 -14.35 8.47 16.06
CA GLU A 219 -14.27 9.93 15.95
C GLU A 219 -13.36 10.55 16.99
N GLN A 220 -13.44 10.08 18.23
CA GLN A 220 -12.59 10.55 19.32
C GLN A 220 -11.12 10.21 19.06
N ASP A 221 -10.80 8.99 18.61
CA ASP A 221 -9.43 8.61 18.27
C ASP A 221 -8.84 9.49 17.16
N VAL A 222 -9.61 9.75 16.10
CA VAL A 222 -9.19 10.62 14.99
C VAL A 222 -8.87 12.04 15.48
N VAL A 223 -9.67 12.58 16.40
CA VAL A 223 -9.43 13.90 17.00
C VAL A 223 -8.16 13.89 17.86
N ASP A 224 -7.95 12.84 18.65
CA ASP A 224 -6.86 12.77 19.63
C ASP A 224 -5.50 12.51 18.97
N THR A 225 -5.42 11.48 18.13
CA THR A 225 -4.14 11.02 17.55
C THR A 225 -4.23 10.45 16.14
N GLY A 226 -5.39 9.95 15.71
CA GLY A 226 -5.55 9.09 14.54
C GLY A 226 -4.81 7.75 14.64
N GLY A 227 -4.22 7.45 15.81
CA GLY A 227 -3.33 6.32 16.02
C GLY A 227 -4.06 4.99 15.94
N GLY A 228 -5.30 4.91 16.42
CA GLY A 228 -6.09 3.70 16.28
C GLY A 228 -6.55 3.46 14.85
N VAL A 229 -6.78 4.48 14.04
CA VAL A 229 -7.05 4.32 12.59
C VAL A 229 -5.83 3.80 11.86
N ASN A 230 -4.64 4.34 12.15
CA ASN A 230 -3.39 3.82 11.60
C ASN A 230 -3.16 2.37 12.05
N ALA A 231 -3.34 2.09 13.33
CA ALA A 231 -3.24 0.73 13.87
C ALA A 231 -4.27 -0.22 13.24
N LEU A 232 -5.46 0.29 12.89
CA LEU A 232 -6.47 -0.49 12.18
C LEU A 232 -5.99 -0.81 10.77
N TYR A 233 -5.53 0.18 9.99
CA TYR A 233 -4.90 -0.07 8.68
C TYR A 233 -3.76 -1.09 8.80
N GLU A 234 -2.87 -0.95 9.79
CA GLU A 234 -1.80 -1.90 10.10
C GLU A 234 -2.30 -3.30 10.50
N THR A 235 -3.44 -3.39 11.20
CA THR A 235 -4.06 -4.65 11.62
C THR A 235 -4.72 -5.35 10.44
N LEU A 236 -5.28 -4.61 9.47
CA LEU A 236 -5.76 -5.17 8.21
C LEU A 236 -4.65 -5.92 7.48
N CYS A 237 -3.43 -5.36 7.47
CA CYS A 237 -2.22 -6.01 6.91
C CYS A 237 -1.89 -7.36 7.56
N ASN A 238 -2.34 -7.56 8.80
CA ASN A 238 -2.05 -8.75 9.60
C ASN A 238 -3.18 -9.76 9.64
N THR A 239 -4.37 -9.36 9.18
CA THR A 239 -5.54 -10.24 9.13
C THR A 239 -5.30 -11.32 8.10
N LYS A 240 -5.38 -12.57 8.56
CA LYS A 240 -5.16 -13.77 7.76
C LYS A 240 -6.33 -14.70 7.98
N VAL A 241 -7.12 -14.93 6.93
CA VAL A 241 -8.32 -15.75 6.99
C VAL A 241 -8.03 -17.16 7.49
N GLU A 242 -6.86 -17.70 7.15
CA GLU A 242 -6.41 -19.02 7.59
C GLU A 242 -6.12 -19.11 9.10
N LYS A 243 -5.96 -17.96 9.78
CA LYS A 243 -5.79 -17.87 11.24
C LYS A 243 -7.11 -17.68 11.99
N ALA A 244 -8.24 -17.63 11.28
CA ALA A 244 -9.52 -17.40 11.91
C ALA A 244 -9.93 -18.56 12.82
N ASN A 245 -10.52 -18.21 13.95
CA ASN A 245 -10.87 -19.13 15.03
C ASN A 245 -12.32 -19.61 14.91
N ALA A 246 -12.57 -20.81 15.42
CA ALA A 246 -13.91 -21.38 15.56
C ALA A 246 -14.06 -21.99 16.95
N SER A 247 -15.30 -22.06 17.46
CA SER A 247 -15.58 -22.80 18.70
C SER A 247 -15.48 -24.32 18.51
N VAL A 248 -15.48 -24.78 17.25
CA VAL A 248 -15.42 -26.18 16.84
C VAL A 248 -14.37 -26.32 15.74
N ASP A 249 -13.29 -27.05 16.03
CA ASP A 249 -12.14 -27.15 15.11
C ASP A 249 -12.44 -27.88 13.80
N SER A 250 -13.37 -28.84 13.78
CA SER A 250 -13.78 -29.50 12.54
C SER A 250 -14.38 -28.53 11.54
N ASP A 251 -15.16 -27.56 12.02
CA ASP A 251 -15.81 -26.55 11.19
C ASP A 251 -14.77 -25.61 10.60
N ARG A 252 -13.79 -25.22 11.42
CA ARG A 252 -12.63 -24.43 10.99
C ARG A 252 -11.90 -25.12 9.84
N LEU A 253 -11.56 -26.40 10.01
CA LEU A 253 -10.80 -27.15 9.00
C LEU A 253 -11.60 -27.31 7.69
N ALA A 254 -12.89 -27.59 7.77
CA ALA A 254 -13.71 -27.78 6.59
C ALA A 254 -13.92 -26.47 5.81
N ILE A 255 -14.25 -25.37 6.49
CA ILE A 255 -14.41 -24.06 5.86
C ILE A 255 -13.09 -23.62 5.22
N LEU A 256 -11.98 -23.68 5.97
CA LEU A 256 -10.69 -23.28 5.44
C LEU A 256 -10.22 -24.21 4.31
N GLY A 257 -10.62 -25.49 4.32
CA GLY A 257 -10.41 -26.40 3.21
C GLY A 257 -11.12 -25.96 1.94
N GLN A 258 -12.40 -25.59 2.06
CA GLN A 258 -13.22 -25.08 0.95
C GLN A 258 -12.68 -23.76 0.38
N VAL A 259 -12.35 -22.80 1.24
CA VAL A 259 -11.73 -21.53 0.82
C VAL A 259 -10.45 -21.78 0.03
N LYS A 260 -9.62 -22.74 0.50
CA LYS A 260 -8.37 -23.10 -0.16
C LYS A 260 -8.60 -23.74 -1.54
N SER A 261 -9.62 -24.58 -1.70
CA SER A 261 -9.91 -25.25 -2.97
C SER A 261 -10.50 -24.34 -4.02
N ASP A 262 -11.35 -23.39 -3.62
CA ASP A 262 -12.19 -22.64 -4.57
C ASP A 262 -11.48 -21.40 -5.09
N VAL A 263 -10.95 -20.56 -4.18
CA VAL A 263 -10.32 -19.27 -4.53
C VAL A 263 -8.89 -19.13 -3.99
N GLY A 264 -8.54 -19.89 -2.95
CA GLY A 264 -7.26 -19.77 -2.25
C GLY A 264 -7.24 -18.64 -1.21
N TYR A 265 -6.43 -18.82 -0.16
CA TYR A 265 -6.37 -17.85 0.94
C TYR A 265 -5.90 -16.46 0.52
N SER A 266 -4.97 -16.37 -0.44
CA SER A 266 -4.43 -15.09 -0.89
C SER A 266 -5.51 -14.21 -1.52
N VAL A 267 -6.36 -14.80 -2.38
CA VAL A 267 -7.45 -14.07 -3.05
C VAL A 267 -8.47 -13.58 -2.03
N LEU A 268 -8.88 -14.44 -1.09
CA LEU A 268 -9.84 -14.05 -0.06
C LEU A 268 -9.28 -13.00 0.91
N ASN A 269 -8.00 -13.12 1.32
CA ASN A 269 -7.35 -12.12 2.17
C ASN A 269 -7.32 -10.75 1.48
N ASN A 270 -6.97 -10.70 0.19
CA ASN A 270 -6.98 -9.45 -0.58
C ASN A 270 -8.38 -8.84 -0.66
N LEU A 271 -9.41 -9.65 -0.92
CA LEU A 271 -10.79 -9.19 -0.92
C LEU A 271 -11.21 -8.59 0.43
N VAL A 272 -10.98 -9.32 1.52
CA VAL A 272 -11.36 -8.88 2.87
C VAL A 272 -10.67 -7.55 3.20
N ASN A 273 -9.38 -7.43 2.85
CA ASN A 273 -8.63 -6.20 3.05
C ASN A 273 -9.15 -5.05 2.18
N ASP A 274 -9.48 -5.28 0.91
CA ASP A 274 -10.07 -4.27 0.02
C ASP A 274 -11.43 -3.78 0.55
N LEU A 275 -12.30 -4.69 1.00
CA LEU A 275 -13.60 -4.34 1.60
C LEU A 275 -13.42 -3.49 2.87
N LEU A 276 -12.48 -3.88 3.73
CA LEU A 276 -12.22 -3.15 4.98
C LEU A 276 -11.62 -1.78 4.72
N ARG A 277 -10.72 -1.63 3.73
CA ARG A 277 -10.18 -0.32 3.32
C ARG A 277 -11.29 0.60 2.82
N GLY A 278 -12.14 0.10 1.91
CA GLY A 278 -13.27 0.87 1.38
C GLY A 278 -14.26 1.27 2.48
N TRP A 279 -14.48 0.40 3.47
CA TRP A 279 -15.28 0.73 4.64
C TRP A 279 -14.66 1.84 5.49
N ILE A 280 -13.37 1.75 5.83
CA ILE A 280 -12.68 2.81 6.60
C ILE A 280 -12.79 4.14 5.88
N GLN A 281 -12.50 4.19 4.58
CA GLN A 281 -12.61 5.40 3.76
C GLN A 281 -14.04 5.96 3.75
N GLY A 282 -15.05 5.09 3.59
CA GLY A 282 -16.46 5.47 3.66
C GLY A 282 -16.83 6.06 5.01
N VAL A 283 -16.36 5.47 6.11
CA VAL A 283 -16.58 5.99 7.46
C VAL A 283 -15.91 7.35 7.63
N LEU A 284 -14.62 7.48 7.33
CA LEU A 284 -13.88 8.75 7.42
C LEU A 284 -14.57 9.87 6.62
N THR A 285 -15.03 9.56 5.40
CA THR A 285 -15.78 10.51 4.55
C THR A 285 -17.09 10.97 5.20
N GLN A 286 -17.85 10.04 5.80
CA GLN A 286 -19.06 10.40 6.54
C GLN A 286 -18.78 11.29 7.74
N LEU A 287 -17.68 11.03 8.46
CA LEU A 287 -17.28 11.82 9.62
C LEU A 287 -16.91 13.25 9.24
N VAL A 288 -16.18 13.42 8.13
CA VAL A 288 -15.86 14.75 7.58
C VAL A 288 -17.15 15.51 7.25
N ARG A 289 -18.05 14.90 6.47
CA ARG A 289 -19.32 15.54 6.06
C ARG A 289 -20.20 15.94 7.25
N ALA A 290 -20.20 15.15 8.31
CA ALA A 290 -20.97 15.46 9.52
C ALA A 290 -20.48 16.76 10.22
N ARG A 291 -19.26 17.22 9.93
CA ARG A 291 -18.61 18.38 10.57
C ARG A 291 -18.44 19.60 9.66
N GLU A 292 -18.81 19.48 8.38
CA GLU A 292 -18.51 20.40 7.28
C GLU A 292 -19.05 21.85 7.45
N ASN A 293 -19.87 22.12 8.47
CA ASN A 293 -20.55 23.42 8.66
C ASN A 293 -20.07 24.25 9.85
N THR A 294 -18.88 23.99 10.38
CA THR A 294 -18.34 24.80 11.48
C THR A 294 -17.01 25.44 11.07
N ASN A 295 -16.93 26.78 11.07
CA ASN A 295 -15.65 27.53 11.09
C ASN A 295 -14.95 27.31 12.44
N ASN A 296 -14.75 26.05 12.81
CA ASN A 296 -14.26 25.60 14.10
C ASN A 296 -12.89 24.95 13.89
N MET A 297 -11.96 25.29 14.76
CA MET A 297 -10.63 24.68 14.80
C MET A 297 -10.67 23.17 15.09
N ASP A 298 -11.74 22.67 15.70
CA ASP A 298 -11.95 21.23 15.86
C ASP A 298 -12.12 20.53 14.51
N TYR A 299 -12.79 21.16 13.55
CA TYR A 299 -12.93 20.63 12.19
C TYR A 299 -11.60 20.67 11.43
N VAL A 300 -10.82 21.74 11.59
CA VAL A 300 -9.46 21.82 11.03
C VAL A 300 -8.58 20.69 11.54
N CYS A 301 -8.52 20.49 12.86
CA CYS A 301 -7.73 19.42 13.46
C CYS A 301 -8.15 18.05 12.91
N PHE A 302 -9.47 17.85 12.78
CA PHE A 302 -10.04 16.63 12.23
C PHE A 302 -9.63 16.40 10.76
N CYS A 303 -9.77 17.41 9.90
CA CYS A 303 -9.35 17.35 8.49
C CYS A 303 -7.85 17.10 8.35
N THR A 304 -7.02 17.74 9.18
CA THR A 304 -5.57 17.53 9.20
C THR A 304 -5.22 16.08 9.52
N GLN A 305 -5.82 15.48 10.54
CA GLN A 305 -5.52 14.09 10.91
C GLN A 305 -5.98 13.09 9.86
N ILE A 306 -7.21 13.23 9.35
CA ILE A 306 -7.71 12.38 8.27
C ILE A 306 -6.89 12.55 7.01
N GLY A 307 -6.52 13.78 6.63
CA GLY A 307 -5.69 14.05 5.46
C GLY A 307 -4.35 13.32 5.52
N LYS A 308 -3.69 13.30 6.69
CA LYS A 308 -2.44 12.54 6.90
C LYS A 308 -2.63 11.03 6.76
N ILE A 309 -3.73 10.49 7.29
CA ILE A 309 -4.08 9.07 7.18
C ILE A 309 -4.34 8.70 5.71
N LEU A 310 -5.09 9.53 4.99
CA LEU A 310 -5.41 9.31 3.58
C LEU A 310 -4.15 9.40 2.70
N LEU A 311 -3.28 10.38 2.95
CA LEU A 311 -2.00 10.51 2.26
C LEU A 311 -1.10 9.27 2.48
N HIS A 312 -1.05 8.73 3.70
CA HIS A 312 -0.32 7.50 3.99
C HIS A 312 -0.86 6.28 3.24
N ASN A 313 -2.16 6.27 2.94
CA ASN A 313 -2.83 5.19 2.22
C ASN A 313 -2.91 5.43 0.69
N GLY A 314 -2.24 6.47 0.17
CA GLY A 314 -2.21 6.76 -1.27
C GLY A 314 -3.45 7.46 -1.82
N GLU A 315 -4.37 7.91 -0.97
CA GLU A 315 -5.60 8.63 -1.34
C GLU A 315 -5.32 10.13 -1.45
N ASN A 316 -4.43 10.49 -2.38
CA ASN A 316 -3.83 11.83 -2.50
C ASN A 316 -4.88 12.94 -2.75
N ASP A 317 -5.84 12.70 -3.63
CA ASP A 317 -6.87 13.69 -3.99
C ASP A 317 -7.77 14.04 -2.80
N SER A 318 -8.21 13.02 -2.05
CA SER A 318 -9.01 13.23 -0.85
C SER A 318 -8.21 13.90 0.27
N ALA A 319 -6.92 13.56 0.41
CA ALA A 319 -6.03 14.27 1.34
C ALA A 319 -5.87 15.75 0.97
N MET A 320 -5.69 16.06 -0.32
CA MET A 320 -5.59 17.43 -0.84
C MET A 320 -6.83 18.26 -0.50
N GLU A 321 -8.03 17.72 -0.77
CA GLU A 321 -9.29 18.40 -0.51
C GLU A 321 -9.43 18.76 0.99
N LEU A 322 -9.12 17.82 1.88
CA LEU A 322 -9.19 18.05 3.32
C LEU A 322 -8.18 19.10 3.80
N HIS A 323 -6.93 19.04 3.33
CA HIS A 323 -5.92 20.01 3.71
C HIS A 323 -6.22 21.41 3.15
N GLN A 324 -6.82 21.52 1.96
CA GLN A 324 -7.25 22.79 1.39
C GLN A 324 -8.44 23.40 2.16
N ASN A 325 -9.38 22.58 2.59
CA ASN A 325 -10.47 22.99 3.47
C ASN A 325 -9.93 23.48 4.83
N ALA A 326 -8.98 22.74 5.41
CA ALA A 326 -8.30 23.11 6.65
C ALA A 326 -7.55 24.45 6.50
N LEU A 327 -6.81 24.65 5.42
CA LEU A 327 -6.10 25.90 5.12
C LEU A 327 -7.05 27.09 5.04
N THR A 328 -8.16 26.95 4.30
CA THR A 328 -9.15 28.02 4.11
C THR A 328 -9.72 28.50 5.45
N ILE A 329 -10.01 27.57 6.37
CA ILE A 329 -10.52 27.90 7.70
C ILE A 329 -9.41 28.49 8.58
N CYS A 330 -8.19 27.93 8.56
CA CYS A 330 -7.04 28.48 9.27
C CYS A 330 -6.78 29.94 8.89
N GLU A 331 -6.73 30.26 7.59
CA GLU A 331 -6.52 31.63 7.11
C GLU A 331 -7.65 32.58 7.54
N THR A 332 -8.89 32.09 7.56
CA THR A 332 -10.07 32.90 7.92
C THR A 332 -10.18 33.16 9.41
N VAL A 333 -9.92 32.14 10.25
CA VAL A 333 -10.14 32.17 11.70
C VAL A 333 -8.91 32.64 12.46
N LEU A 334 -7.72 32.12 12.10
CA LEU A 334 -6.46 32.38 12.80
C LEU A 334 -5.58 33.41 12.09
N GLY A 335 -5.84 33.64 10.80
CA GLY A 335 -5.05 34.52 9.96
C GLY A 335 -3.91 33.80 9.23
N LYS A 336 -3.39 34.46 8.20
CA LYS A 336 -2.36 33.90 7.31
C LYS A 336 -1.01 33.61 7.99
N ASN A 337 -0.69 34.34 9.06
CA ASN A 337 0.61 34.25 9.74
C ASN A 337 0.56 33.41 11.03
N HIS A 338 -0.42 32.52 11.18
CA HIS A 338 -0.55 31.65 12.35
C HIS A 338 0.23 30.34 12.16
N GLU A 339 0.78 29.77 13.25
CA GLU A 339 1.56 28.52 13.22
C GLU A 339 0.80 27.35 12.54
N ARG A 340 -0.48 27.15 12.91
CA ARG A 340 -1.34 26.12 12.28
C ARG A 340 -1.58 26.35 10.80
N THR A 341 -1.54 27.60 10.32
CA THR A 341 -1.62 27.90 8.89
C THR A 341 -0.35 27.40 8.20
N ALA A 342 0.82 27.59 8.81
CA ALA A 342 2.09 27.03 8.33
C ALA A 342 2.05 25.49 8.28
N ASP A 343 1.50 24.84 9.30
CA ASP A 343 1.36 23.37 9.31
C ASP A 343 0.45 22.88 8.17
N THR A 344 -0.65 23.57 7.90
CA THR A 344 -1.50 23.24 6.74
C THR A 344 -0.79 23.46 5.41
N HIS A 345 0.07 24.48 5.28
CA HIS A 345 0.92 24.63 4.09
C HIS A 345 1.92 23.47 3.95
N SER A 346 2.58 23.05 5.05
CA SER A 346 3.45 21.86 5.05
C SER A 346 2.70 20.59 4.65
N ASP A 347 1.49 20.37 5.15
CA ASP A 347 0.70 19.19 4.83
C ASP A 347 0.28 19.18 3.34
N ILE A 348 -0.16 20.31 2.78
CA ILE A 348 -0.42 20.44 1.33
C ILE A 348 0.85 20.20 0.53
N GLY A 349 1.99 20.73 0.99
CA GLY A 349 3.30 20.49 0.37
C GLY A 349 3.63 19.00 0.29
N ALA A 350 3.33 18.24 1.35
CA ALA A 350 3.55 16.79 1.38
C ALA A 350 2.65 16.04 0.38
N VAL A 351 1.40 16.47 0.21
CA VAL A 351 0.50 15.90 -0.80
C VAL A 351 1.01 16.21 -2.21
N LEU A 352 1.37 17.46 -2.51
CA LEU A 352 1.91 17.86 -3.81
C LEU A 352 3.17 17.08 -4.17
N TYR A 353 4.07 16.91 -3.20
CA TYR A 353 5.29 16.12 -3.37
C TYR A 353 4.97 14.65 -3.71
N LYS A 354 4.01 14.03 -3.01
CA LYS A 354 3.55 12.66 -3.32
C LYS A 354 2.86 12.53 -4.67
N MET A 355 2.24 13.60 -5.17
CA MET A 355 1.68 13.68 -6.51
C MET A 355 2.72 14.04 -7.59
N GLY A 356 3.99 14.23 -7.21
CA GLY A 356 5.09 14.56 -8.12
C GLY A 356 5.18 16.04 -8.51
N ASP A 357 4.33 16.92 -7.95
CA ASP A 357 4.43 18.37 -8.14
C ASP A 357 5.45 18.97 -7.17
N CYS A 358 6.73 18.84 -7.54
CA CYS A 358 7.84 19.29 -6.72
C CYS A 358 7.90 20.82 -6.61
N GLU A 359 7.61 21.56 -7.68
CA GLU A 359 7.59 23.03 -7.66
C GLU A 359 6.49 23.56 -6.72
N GLY A 360 5.28 22.99 -6.82
CA GLY A 360 4.17 23.31 -5.93
C GLY A 360 4.49 22.97 -4.47
N ALA A 361 5.08 21.79 -4.22
CA ALA A 361 5.51 21.39 -2.89
C ALA A 361 6.53 22.36 -2.29
N LEU A 362 7.57 22.72 -3.04
CA LEU A 362 8.59 23.65 -2.60
C LEU A 362 8.01 25.04 -2.29
N SER A 363 7.07 25.50 -3.11
CA SER A 363 6.34 26.76 -2.88
C SER A 363 5.58 26.72 -1.55
N LYS A 364 4.84 25.63 -1.28
CA LYS A 364 4.10 25.47 -0.03
C LYS A 364 4.99 25.33 1.20
N TYR A 365 6.10 24.61 1.10
CA TYR A 365 7.08 24.56 2.19
C TYR A 365 7.74 25.91 2.46
N LYS A 366 7.97 26.72 1.41
CA LYS A 366 8.47 28.08 1.57
C LYS A 366 7.45 29.00 2.25
N GLU A 367 6.18 28.94 1.87
CA GLU A 367 5.10 29.67 2.56
C GLU A 367 5.05 29.29 4.05
N ALA A 368 5.16 28.00 4.38
CA ALA A 368 5.22 27.52 5.76
C ALA A 368 6.46 28.04 6.51
N LEU A 369 7.64 28.02 5.86
CA LEU A 369 8.89 28.52 6.42
C LEU A 369 8.81 30.01 6.72
N ASP A 370 8.29 30.83 5.81
CA ASP A 370 8.17 32.28 5.98
C ASP A 370 7.28 32.62 7.18
N ILE A 371 6.17 31.89 7.35
CA ILE A 371 5.31 32.05 8.52
C ILE A 371 6.07 31.67 9.80
N ARG A 372 6.76 30.53 9.82
CA ARG A 372 7.53 30.05 10.99
C ARG A 372 8.63 31.04 11.38
N LEU A 373 9.38 31.60 10.42
CA LEU A 373 10.40 32.62 10.67
C LEU A 373 9.83 33.95 11.16
N SER A 374 8.59 34.30 10.78
CA SER A 374 7.91 35.50 11.30
C SER A 374 7.43 35.35 12.75
N ARG A 375 7.27 34.11 13.22
CA ARG A 375 6.65 33.76 14.49
C ARG A 375 7.65 33.31 15.54
N PHE A 376 8.65 32.53 15.13
CA PHE A 376 9.62 31.89 16.01
C PHE A 376 11.02 32.48 15.82
N ASP A 377 11.91 32.20 16.77
CA ASP A 377 13.33 32.43 16.57
C ASP A 377 13.84 31.57 15.40
N LYS A 378 14.85 32.07 14.67
CA LYS A 378 15.47 31.35 13.56
C LYS A 378 16.02 29.97 13.95
N ASN A 379 16.31 29.75 15.23
CA ASN A 379 16.76 28.47 15.77
C ASN A 379 15.61 27.62 16.32
N HIS A 380 14.36 27.81 15.89
CA HIS A 380 13.25 26.96 16.34
C HIS A 380 13.23 25.61 15.61
N CYS A 381 12.81 24.54 16.29
CA CYS A 381 12.75 23.18 15.69
C CYS A 381 11.86 23.13 14.44
N ASP A 382 10.77 23.87 14.39
CA ASP A 382 9.87 23.88 13.23
C ASP A 382 10.48 24.52 11.98
N VAL A 383 11.45 25.43 12.17
CA VAL A 383 12.26 25.98 11.08
C VAL A 383 13.18 24.89 10.52
N ALA A 384 13.79 24.08 11.39
CA ALA A 384 14.58 22.93 10.95
C ALA A 384 13.74 21.87 10.22
N LEU A 385 12.49 21.63 10.66
CA LEU A 385 11.56 20.74 9.95
C LEU A 385 11.26 21.26 8.54
N ALA A 386 10.94 22.55 8.40
CA ALA A 386 10.70 23.15 7.09
C ALA A 386 11.92 23.02 6.15
N TYR A 387 13.12 23.24 6.68
CA TYR A 387 14.34 23.03 5.89
C TYR A 387 14.55 21.57 5.48
N ASN A 388 14.23 20.60 6.34
CA ASN A 388 14.30 19.19 5.97
C ASN A 388 13.30 18.84 4.85
N ASP A 389 12.07 19.35 4.94
CA ASP A 389 11.04 19.12 3.92
C ASP A 389 11.44 19.73 2.57
N MET A 390 11.95 20.97 2.58
CA MET A 390 12.48 21.62 1.38
C MET A 390 13.68 20.87 0.81
N GLY A 391 14.60 20.40 1.66
CA GLY A 391 15.78 19.64 1.22
C GLY A 391 15.39 18.34 0.50
N LEU A 392 14.31 17.69 0.94
CA LEU A 392 13.81 16.47 0.30
C LEU A 392 13.31 16.76 -1.11
N VAL A 393 12.50 17.80 -1.27
CA VAL A 393 11.97 18.21 -2.58
C VAL A 393 13.10 18.65 -3.51
N LEU A 394 14.06 19.43 -3.02
CA LEU A 394 15.20 19.90 -3.81
C LEU A 394 16.07 18.73 -4.30
N ASN A 395 16.30 17.71 -3.47
CA ASN A 395 17.00 16.50 -3.88
C ASN A 395 16.28 15.79 -5.04
N ASP A 396 14.96 15.65 -4.96
CA ASP A 396 14.17 14.98 -5.99
C ASP A 396 13.98 15.83 -7.26
N MET A 397 14.14 17.15 -7.15
CA MET A 397 14.27 18.07 -8.29
C MET A 397 15.68 18.10 -8.89
N GLY A 398 16.65 17.37 -8.32
CA GLY A 398 18.04 17.37 -8.77
C GLY A 398 18.83 18.64 -8.39
N ASP A 399 18.30 19.52 -7.55
CA ASP A 399 19.04 20.64 -6.95
C ASP A 399 19.75 20.17 -5.67
N TYR A 400 20.80 19.37 -5.85
CA TYR A 400 21.51 18.74 -4.75
C TYR A 400 22.26 19.75 -3.86
N GLU A 401 22.80 20.83 -4.43
CA GLU A 401 23.47 21.89 -3.68
C GLU A 401 22.47 22.68 -2.82
N GLY A 402 21.28 22.97 -3.36
CA GLY A 402 20.17 23.52 -2.60
C GLY A 402 19.76 22.59 -1.46
N ALA A 403 19.62 21.29 -1.73
CA ALA A 403 19.28 20.28 -0.73
C ALA A 403 20.33 20.19 0.40
N LEU A 404 21.62 20.13 0.05
CA LEU A 404 22.72 20.16 1.03
C LEU A 404 22.67 21.42 1.89
N THR A 405 22.42 22.58 1.28
CA THR A 405 22.29 23.84 2.02
C THR A 405 21.16 23.74 3.06
N LYS A 406 19.97 23.28 2.65
CA LYS A 406 18.81 23.15 3.55
C LYS A 406 19.03 22.12 4.66
N TYR A 407 19.61 20.97 4.35
CA TYR A 407 19.91 19.97 5.38
C TYR A 407 20.99 20.43 6.36
N ASN A 408 21.99 21.20 5.92
CA ASN A 408 22.97 21.80 6.82
C ASN A 408 22.38 22.91 7.71
N GLU A 409 21.47 23.74 7.18
CA GLU A 409 20.72 24.72 7.98
C GLU A 409 19.87 24.02 9.06
N ALA A 410 19.16 22.94 8.71
CA ALA A 410 18.42 22.12 9.66
C ALA A 410 19.33 21.48 10.73
N LEU A 411 20.46 20.90 10.30
CA LEU A 411 21.44 20.26 11.18
C LEU A 411 22.01 21.26 12.19
N ALA A 412 22.35 22.47 11.75
CA ALA A 412 22.89 23.52 12.62
C ALA A 412 21.90 23.90 13.72
N ILE A 413 20.61 24.09 13.36
CA ILE A 413 19.55 24.38 14.33
C ILE A 413 19.42 23.23 15.33
N GLN A 414 19.27 21.99 14.85
CA GLN A 414 19.07 20.83 15.71
C GLN A 414 20.23 20.59 16.66
N LYS A 415 21.49 20.74 16.21
CA LYS A 415 22.66 20.66 17.09
C LYS A 415 22.63 21.72 18.17
N SER A 416 22.29 22.96 17.82
CA SER A 416 22.28 24.08 18.76
C SER A 416 21.18 23.96 19.83
N VAL A 417 20.01 23.41 19.47
CA VAL A 417 18.83 23.36 20.34
C VAL A 417 18.74 22.05 21.13
N LEU A 418 19.03 20.93 20.47
CA LEU A 418 18.78 19.58 20.99
C LEU A 418 20.06 18.88 21.46
N GLY A 419 21.23 19.38 21.04
CA GLY A 419 22.54 18.77 21.30
C GLY A 419 22.96 17.75 20.25
N GLU A 420 24.27 17.45 20.19
CA GLU A 420 24.88 16.64 19.12
C GLU A 420 24.42 15.17 19.11
N GLU A 421 24.11 14.61 20.29
CA GLU A 421 23.70 13.21 20.45
C GLU A 421 22.18 13.01 20.30
N HIS A 422 21.44 14.04 19.87
CA HIS A 422 19.99 13.93 19.74
C HIS A 422 19.59 13.16 18.47
N LYS A 423 18.53 12.34 18.56
CA LYS A 423 18.02 11.53 17.44
C LYS A 423 17.74 12.34 16.18
N GLU A 424 17.28 13.60 16.31
CA GLU A 424 16.99 14.45 15.14
C GLU A 424 18.26 14.91 14.41
N VAL A 425 19.38 15.11 15.12
CA VAL A 425 20.68 15.35 14.48
C VAL A 425 21.06 14.16 13.59
N ALA A 426 20.76 12.93 14.03
CA ALA A 426 20.94 11.75 13.19
C ALA A 426 19.98 11.69 11.99
N THR A 427 18.78 12.28 12.06
CA THR A 427 17.90 12.44 10.88
C THR A 427 18.59 13.31 9.84
N SER A 428 19.11 14.47 10.23
CA SER A 428 19.80 15.36 9.31
C SER A 428 21.06 14.74 8.73
N TYR A 429 21.84 13.98 9.51
CA TYR A 429 22.97 13.21 8.95
C TYR A 429 22.53 12.17 7.92
N ASN A 430 21.43 11.44 8.16
CA ASN A 430 20.93 10.52 7.14
C ASN A 430 20.47 11.25 5.87
N ASN A 431 19.81 12.40 6.01
CA ASN A 431 19.37 13.19 4.86
C ASN A 431 20.56 13.71 4.03
N LEU A 432 21.62 14.18 4.71
CA LEU A 432 22.88 14.54 4.04
C LEU A 432 23.49 13.33 3.33
N GLY A 433 23.47 12.15 3.97
CA GLY A 433 23.94 10.91 3.36
C GLY A 433 23.19 10.56 2.06
N ILE A 434 21.86 10.76 2.04
CA ILE A 434 21.03 10.54 0.85
C ILE A 434 21.46 11.48 -0.29
N VAL A 435 21.58 12.78 -0.03
CA VAL A 435 21.94 13.77 -1.08
C VAL A 435 23.35 13.53 -1.62
N LEU A 436 24.32 13.25 -0.74
CA LEU A 436 25.68 12.91 -1.17
C LEU A 436 25.67 11.67 -2.07
N GLY A 437 24.85 10.66 -1.75
CA GLY A 437 24.65 9.49 -2.61
C GLY A 437 24.04 9.85 -3.96
N SER A 438 23.03 10.72 -4.00
CA SER A 438 22.44 11.23 -5.26
C SER A 438 23.45 12.01 -6.12
N MET A 439 24.43 12.66 -5.49
CA MET A 439 25.55 13.33 -6.16
C MET A 439 26.71 12.39 -6.54
N GLY A 440 26.59 11.09 -6.27
CA GLY A 440 27.64 10.10 -6.53
C GLY A 440 28.80 10.11 -5.52
N ASP A 441 28.75 10.93 -4.47
CA ASP A 441 29.69 10.87 -3.34
C ASP A 441 29.26 9.79 -2.35
N TYR A 442 29.42 8.53 -2.77
CA TYR A 442 29.05 7.38 -1.96
C TYR A 442 29.94 7.21 -0.71
N ALA A 443 31.19 7.70 -0.76
CA ALA A 443 32.10 7.66 0.39
C ALA A 443 31.65 8.64 1.49
N GLY A 444 31.31 9.88 1.12
CA GLY A 444 30.72 10.87 2.02
C GLY A 444 29.35 10.43 2.53
N SER A 445 28.52 9.84 1.66
CA SER A 445 27.24 9.22 2.05
C SER A 445 27.43 8.17 3.15
N LEU A 446 28.38 7.26 2.97
CA LEU A 446 28.72 6.21 3.93
C LEU A 446 29.18 6.79 5.27
N GLU A 447 29.97 7.86 5.27
CA GLU A 447 30.41 8.55 6.49
C GLU A 447 29.21 9.13 7.25
N LYS A 448 28.35 9.90 6.57
CA LYS A 448 27.19 10.54 7.21
C LYS A 448 26.21 9.51 7.78
N HIS A 449 25.96 8.40 7.08
CA HIS A 449 25.12 7.33 7.61
C HIS A 449 25.76 6.60 8.81
N LYS A 450 27.09 6.49 8.88
CA LYS A 450 27.79 5.96 10.07
C LYS A 450 27.68 6.90 11.28
N GLU A 451 27.81 8.21 11.07
CA GLU A 451 27.58 9.21 12.13
C GLU A 451 26.14 9.11 12.67
N ALA A 452 25.15 9.05 11.77
CA ALA A 452 23.76 8.87 12.16
C ALA A 452 23.53 7.56 12.93
N LEU A 453 24.14 6.45 12.48
CA LEU A 453 24.05 5.16 13.16
C LEU A 453 24.58 5.22 14.59
N ALA A 454 25.74 5.86 14.80
CA ALA A 454 26.36 5.99 16.12
C ALA A 454 25.44 6.72 17.11
N ILE A 455 24.89 7.86 16.70
CA ILE A 455 23.95 8.65 17.51
C ILE A 455 22.69 7.84 17.82
N LEU A 456 22.08 7.18 16.82
CA LEU A 456 20.85 6.40 17.02
C LEU A 456 21.06 5.18 17.92
N MET A 457 22.21 4.51 17.82
CA MET A 457 22.56 3.41 18.72
C MET A 457 22.70 3.88 20.16
N SER A 458 23.30 5.04 20.39
CA SER A 458 23.45 5.67 21.71
C SER A 458 22.10 6.11 22.29
N ALA A 459 21.31 6.85 21.49
CA ALA A 459 20.08 7.50 21.96
C ALA A 459 18.87 6.56 22.09
N LEU A 460 18.75 5.54 21.23
CA LEU A 460 17.54 4.72 21.10
C LEU A 460 17.79 3.21 21.29
N GLY A 461 19.05 2.79 21.29
CA GLY A 461 19.45 1.39 21.42
C GLY A 461 19.38 0.61 20.09
N LYS A 462 20.12 -0.51 20.05
CA LYS A 462 20.42 -1.29 18.82
C LYS A 462 19.21 -1.88 18.07
N ASN A 463 18.06 -2.04 18.74
CA ASN A 463 16.88 -2.69 18.17
C ASN A 463 15.80 -1.69 17.75
N HIS A 464 16.07 -0.38 17.82
CA HIS A 464 15.08 0.63 17.45
C HIS A 464 14.92 0.73 15.91
N PRO A 465 13.69 0.86 15.36
CA PRO A 465 13.46 0.95 13.92
C PRO A 465 14.29 2.02 13.18
N ARG A 466 14.58 3.15 13.82
CA ARG A 466 15.47 4.20 13.26
C ARG A 466 16.91 3.72 13.05
N VAL A 467 17.42 2.80 13.85
CA VAL A 467 18.75 2.18 13.63
C VAL A 467 18.75 1.38 12.32
N ALA A 468 17.64 0.69 12.00
CA ALA A 468 17.49 0.00 10.72
C ALA A 468 17.51 0.95 9.52
N PHE A 469 17.01 2.18 9.68
CA PHE A 469 17.09 3.20 8.62
C PHE A 469 18.55 3.58 8.31
N ALA A 470 19.37 3.83 9.34
CA ALA A 470 20.79 4.11 9.14
C ALA A 470 21.54 2.92 8.54
N TYR A 471 21.25 1.68 8.95
CA TYR A 471 21.82 0.49 8.29
C TYR A 471 21.46 0.38 6.81
N ASN A 472 20.22 0.73 6.44
CA ASN A 472 19.84 0.76 5.04
C ASN A 472 20.58 1.83 4.25
N GLY A 473 20.74 3.04 4.81
CA GLY A 473 21.54 4.10 4.19
C GLY A 473 22.99 3.67 3.96
N ILE A 474 23.62 3.04 4.97
CA ILE A 474 24.96 2.42 4.81
C ILE A 474 24.95 1.37 3.69
N GLY A 475 23.92 0.51 3.65
CA GLY A 475 23.80 -0.50 2.61
C GLY A 475 23.70 0.10 1.20
N SER A 476 22.89 1.15 1.03
CA SER A 476 22.76 1.88 -0.23
C SER A 476 24.06 2.57 -0.66
N ALA A 477 24.79 3.18 0.28
CA ALA A 477 26.10 3.78 0.00
C ALA A 477 27.14 2.73 -0.43
N LEU A 478 27.17 1.57 0.25
CA LEU A 478 28.03 0.45 -0.14
C LEU A 478 27.65 -0.14 -1.50
N HIS A 479 26.35 -0.19 -1.81
CA HIS A 479 25.85 -0.63 -3.11
C HIS A 479 26.34 0.30 -4.23
N GLY A 480 26.28 1.62 -4.03
CA GLY A 480 26.83 2.62 -4.98
C GLY A 480 28.34 2.53 -5.18
N LEU A 481 29.09 2.07 -4.17
CA LEU A 481 30.54 1.78 -4.27
C LEU A 481 30.85 0.42 -4.94
N GLY A 482 29.84 -0.36 -5.35
CA GLY A 482 30.02 -1.70 -5.88
C GLY A 482 30.31 -2.77 -4.81
N GLU A 483 30.26 -2.44 -3.52
CA GLU A 483 30.46 -3.38 -2.40
C GLU A 483 29.17 -4.16 -2.08
N TYR A 484 28.66 -4.92 -3.05
CA TYR A 484 27.34 -5.56 -2.98
C TYR A 484 27.17 -6.54 -1.81
N GLU A 485 28.19 -7.32 -1.47
CA GLU A 485 28.15 -8.20 -0.29
C GLU A 485 28.06 -7.40 1.03
N GLY A 486 28.76 -6.27 1.10
CA GLY A 486 28.69 -5.34 2.21
C GLY A 486 27.30 -4.75 2.36
N ALA A 487 26.71 -4.29 1.26
CA ALA A 487 25.34 -3.79 1.18
C ALA A 487 24.33 -4.84 1.66
N LEU A 488 24.41 -6.06 1.11
CA LEU A 488 23.54 -7.18 1.48
C LEU A 488 23.57 -7.48 2.98
N ARG A 489 24.77 -7.50 3.59
CA ARG A 489 24.91 -7.69 5.05
C ARG A 489 24.18 -6.59 5.82
N LYS A 490 24.30 -5.33 5.41
CA LYS A 490 23.68 -4.19 6.09
C LYS A 490 22.17 -4.18 5.93
N HIS A 491 21.64 -4.49 4.75
CA HIS A 491 20.20 -4.63 4.54
C HIS A 491 19.61 -5.78 5.35
N LYS A 492 20.32 -6.91 5.49
CA LYS A 492 19.91 -8.02 6.37
C LYS A 492 19.89 -7.61 7.86
N GLN A 493 20.83 -6.78 8.31
CA GLN A 493 20.80 -6.21 9.67
C GLN A 493 19.58 -5.31 9.88
N ALA A 494 19.26 -4.44 8.91
CA ALA A 494 18.07 -3.60 8.95
C ALA A 494 16.77 -4.43 8.98
N LEU A 495 16.68 -5.47 8.14
CA LEU A 495 15.56 -6.40 8.09
C LEU A 495 15.34 -7.07 9.45
N ALA A 496 16.41 -7.60 10.08
CA ALA A 496 16.32 -8.26 11.38
C ALA A 496 15.76 -7.34 12.47
N ILE A 497 16.19 -6.07 12.51
CA ILE A 497 15.68 -5.08 13.46
C ILE A 497 14.19 -4.80 13.20
N ARG A 498 13.80 -4.59 11.94
CA ARG A 498 12.40 -4.29 11.58
C ARG A 498 11.48 -5.47 11.84
N LEU A 499 11.90 -6.70 11.55
CA LEU A 499 11.15 -7.91 11.91
C LEU A 499 10.91 -8.01 13.41
N LEU A 500 11.94 -7.72 14.23
CA LEU A 500 11.83 -7.77 15.68
C LEU A 500 10.92 -6.66 16.24
N ALA A 501 11.04 -5.44 15.72
CA ALA A 501 10.35 -4.27 16.27
C ALA A 501 8.93 -4.07 15.73
N LEU A 502 8.66 -4.47 14.49
CA LEU A 502 7.43 -4.13 13.76
C LEU A 502 6.65 -5.37 13.28
N GLY A 503 7.26 -6.55 13.31
CA GLY A 503 6.67 -7.78 12.79
C GLY A 503 6.76 -7.90 11.26
N LYS A 504 6.44 -9.09 10.76
CA LYS A 504 6.75 -9.51 9.37
C LYS A 504 5.94 -8.84 8.25
N ASN A 505 4.75 -8.30 8.54
CA ASN A 505 3.86 -7.75 7.52
C ASN A 505 3.89 -6.22 7.47
N HIS A 506 4.86 -5.58 8.13
CA HIS A 506 4.96 -4.11 8.14
C HIS A 506 5.60 -3.60 6.84
N SER A 507 5.15 -2.46 6.32
CA SER A 507 5.66 -1.84 5.08
C SER A 507 7.20 -1.67 5.05
N LEU A 508 7.79 -1.20 6.15
CA LEU A 508 9.26 -1.13 6.32
C LEU A 508 10.00 -2.48 6.20
N VAL A 509 9.36 -3.61 6.49
CA VAL A 509 9.95 -4.93 6.20
C VAL A 509 10.04 -5.12 4.69
N ALA A 510 8.98 -4.81 3.95
CA ALA A 510 8.98 -4.85 2.48
C ALA A 510 10.08 -3.96 1.88
N SER A 511 10.29 -2.75 2.42
CA SER A 511 11.40 -1.88 1.97
C SER A 511 12.77 -2.54 2.17
N SER A 512 12.95 -3.34 3.22
CA SER A 512 14.21 -4.06 3.46
C SER A 512 14.39 -5.22 2.48
N CYS A 513 13.32 -5.96 2.19
CA CYS A 513 13.32 -7.02 1.17
C CYS A 513 13.64 -6.45 -0.22
N ILE A 514 13.08 -5.28 -0.58
CA ILE A 514 13.41 -4.58 -1.83
C ILE A 514 14.90 -4.27 -1.93
N ASN A 515 15.50 -3.72 -0.87
CA ASN A 515 16.93 -3.39 -0.89
C ASN A 515 17.82 -4.65 -0.95
N ILE A 516 17.42 -5.72 -0.26
CA ILE A 516 18.09 -7.03 -0.35
C ILE A 516 17.99 -7.56 -1.78
N GLY A 517 16.81 -7.52 -2.38
CA GLY A 517 16.59 -7.97 -3.76
C GLY A 517 17.44 -7.19 -4.76
N SER A 518 17.57 -5.87 -4.58
CA SER A 518 18.44 -5.04 -5.41
C SER A 518 19.91 -5.42 -5.29
N ALA A 519 20.39 -5.67 -4.07
CA ALA A 519 21.78 -6.10 -3.86
C ALA A 519 22.04 -7.49 -4.45
N LEU A 520 21.07 -8.41 -4.37
CA LEU A 520 21.17 -9.75 -4.96
C LEU A 520 21.18 -9.72 -6.49
N SER A 521 20.32 -8.90 -7.12
CA SER A 521 20.30 -8.73 -8.58
C SER A 521 21.62 -8.16 -9.09
N SER A 522 22.22 -7.17 -8.41
CA SER A 522 23.56 -6.67 -8.77
C SER A 522 24.69 -7.69 -8.58
N MET A 523 24.48 -8.74 -7.79
CA MET A 523 25.39 -9.88 -7.66
C MET A 523 25.11 -11.00 -8.68
N GLY A 524 24.07 -10.86 -9.52
CA GLY A 524 23.62 -11.89 -10.46
C GLY A 524 22.74 -12.99 -9.83
N ASP A 525 22.35 -12.88 -8.56
CA ASP A 525 21.40 -13.80 -7.92
C ASP A 525 19.96 -13.32 -8.18
N TYR A 526 19.50 -13.50 -9.42
CA TYR A 526 18.18 -13.05 -9.87
C TYR A 526 17.03 -13.83 -9.21
N GLU A 527 17.22 -15.12 -8.92
CA GLU A 527 16.22 -15.94 -8.22
C GLU A 527 16.03 -15.45 -6.77
N GLY A 528 17.13 -15.19 -6.06
CA GLY A 528 17.09 -14.58 -4.73
C GLY A 528 16.48 -13.18 -4.75
N ALA A 529 16.78 -12.38 -5.78
CA ALA A 529 16.19 -11.06 -5.96
C ALA A 529 14.68 -11.12 -6.16
N LEU A 530 14.22 -11.97 -7.08
CA LEU A 530 12.80 -12.18 -7.37
C LEU A 530 12.04 -12.63 -6.12
N SER A 531 12.58 -13.61 -5.37
CA SER A 531 11.97 -14.09 -4.13
C SER A 531 11.78 -12.97 -3.10
N ASN A 532 12.76 -12.08 -2.93
CA ASN A 532 12.66 -10.95 -2.00
C ASN A 532 11.67 -9.89 -2.50
N TYR A 533 11.61 -9.62 -3.80
CA TYR A 533 10.64 -8.68 -4.37
C TYR A 533 9.20 -9.21 -4.31
N GLU A 534 8.98 -10.51 -4.50
CA GLU A 534 7.68 -11.16 -4.33
C GLU A 534 7.23 -11.13 -2.87
N GLU A 535 8.13 -11.35 -1.90
CA GLU A 535 7.83 -11.18 -0.48
C GLU A 535 7.44 -9.73 -0.17
N ALA A 536 8.19 -8.75 -0.69
CA ALA A 536 7.87 -7.34 -0.53
C ALA A 536 6.51 -6.98 -1.16
N LEU A 537 6.21 -7.53 -2.34
CA LEU A 537 4.93 -7.33 -3.03
C LEU A 537 3.77 -7.90 -2.21
N ALA A 538 3.92 -9.13 -1.70
CA ALA A 538 2.90 -9.75 -0.86
C ALA A 538 2.63 -8.92 0.41
N ILE A 539 3.68 -8.41 1.05
CA ILE A 539 3.55 -7.52 2.21
C ILE A 539 2.82 -6.23 1.82
N LYS A 540 3.23 -5.55 0.74
CA LYS A 540 2.61 -4.28 0.32
C LYS A 540 1.17 -4.44 -0.19
N LEU A 541 0.85 -5.50 -0.92
CA LEU A 541 -0.52 -5.81 -1.33
C LEU A 541 -1.42 -5.98 -0.11
N SER A 542 -0.96 -6.74 0.88
CA SER A 542 -1.68 -6.91 2.13
C SER A 542 -1.77 -5.58 2.91
N ALA A 543 -0.68 -4.82 2.94
CA ALA A 543 -0.52 -3.69 3.84
C ALA A 543 -1.02 -2.34 3.34
N LEU A 544 -1.06 -2.15 2.03
CA LEU A 544 -1.40 -0.88 1.39
C LEU A 544 -2.57 -1.03 0.41
N GLY A 545 -2.83 -2.25 -0.07
CA GLY A 545 -3.87 -2.52 -1.07
C GLY A 545 -3.35 -2.46 -2.51
N LYS A 546 -4.09 -3.06 -3.44
CA LYS A 546 -3.62 -3.31 -4.82
C LYS A 546 -3.37 -2.06 -5.68
N ASN A 547 -4.03 -0.95 -5.35
CA ASN A 547 -3.96 0.30 -6.11
C ASN A 547 -2.97 1.31 -5.51
N HIS A 548 -2.23 0.92 -4.47
CA HIS A 548 -1.30 1.85 -3.82
C HIS A 548 -0.04 2.10 -4.67
N PRO A 549 0.45 3.34 -4.79
CA PRO A 549 1.68 3.68 -5.53
C PRO A 549 2.90 2.80 -5.20
N ASP A 550 3.17 2.53 -3.93
CA ASP A 550 4.27 1.64 -3.51
C ASP A 550 4.17 0.19 -4.04
N VAL A 551 2.98 -0.30 -4.34
CA VAL A 551 2.78 -1.60 -5.01
C VAL A 551 3.27 -1.51 -6.45
N ALA A 552 2.94 -0.42 -7.15
CA ALA A 552 3.41 -0.15 -8.51
C ALA A 552 4.94 -0.19 -8.62
N THR A 553 5.64 0.47 -7.70
CA THR A 553 7.12 0.44 -7.66
C THR A 553 7.68 -0.97 -7.50
N THR A 554 6.98 -1.84 -6.78
CA THR A 554 7.43 -3.21 -6.56
C THR A 554 7.24 -4.07 -7.82
N TYR A 555 6.15 -3.86 -8.55
CA TYR A 555 5.98 -4.48 -9.87
C TYR A 555 7.08 -4.07 -10.86
N VAL A 556 7.45 -2.78 -10.88
CA VAL A 556 8.57 -2.31 -11.72
C VAL A 556 9.89 -2.98 -11.31
N ASN A 557 10.17 -3.14 -10.02
CA ASN A 557 11.38 -3.85 -9.56
C ASN A 557 11.40 -5.33 -9.97
N ILE A 558 10.25 -6.01 -9.90
CA ILE A 558 10.11 -7.39 -10.40
C ILE A 558 10.33 -7.44 -11.90
N GLY A 559 9.71 -6.51 -12.65
CA GLY A 559 9.87 -6.39 -14.10
C GLY A 559 11.34 -6.24 -14.50
N ARG A 560 12.10 -5.44 -13.76
CA ARG A 560 13.55 -5.24 -13.99
C ARG A 560 14.35 -6.53 -13.83
N VAL A 561 14.10 -7.31 -12.78
CA VAL A 561 14.81 -8.59 -12.63
C VAL A 561 14.41 -9.59 -13.71
N LEU A 562 13.13 -9.62 -14.10
CA LEU A 562 12.68 -10.49 -15.19
C LEU A 562 13.34 -10.10 -16.53
N ASP A 563 13.54 -8.81 -16.77
CA ASP A 563 14.27 -8.29 -17.92
C ASP A 563 15.76 -8.70 -17.88
N GLU A 564 16.44 -8.54 -16.75
CA GLU A 564 17.82 -9.00 -16.53
C GLU A 564 17.98 -10.52 -16.73
N MET A 565 16.91 -11.30 -16.47
CA MET A 565 16.85 -12.75 -16.74
C MET A 565 16.51 -13.10 -18.20
N GLY A 566 16.19 -12.12 -19.05
CA GLY A 566 15.74 -12.31 -20.43
C GLY A 566 14.28 -12.75 -20.57
N ASN A 567 13.48 -12.71 -19.51
CA ASN A 567 12.03 -12.97 -19.53
C ASN A 567 11.26 -11.67 -19.87
N TYR A 568 11.39 -11.24 -21.12
CA TYR A 568 10.84 -9.98 -21.59
C TYR A 568 9.31 -9.92 -21.54
N GLU A 569 8.60 -11.02 -21.83
CA GLU A 569 7.14 -11.06 -21.71
C GLU A 569 6.68 -10.87 -20.25
N GLY A 570 7.36 -11.53 -19.31
CA GLY A 570 7.10 -11.37 -17.88
C GLY A 570 7.40 -9.95 -17.40
N ALA A 571 8.51 -9.36 -17.87
CA ALA A 571 8.90 -7.99 -17.55
C ALA A 571 7.84 -6.98 -18.01
N LEU A 572 7.42 -7.06 -19.28
CA LEU A 572 6.37 -6.19 -19.84
C LEU A 572 5.06 -6.30 -19.06
N ALA A 573 4.62 -7.52 -18.73
CA ALA A 573 3.40 -7.72 -17.95
C ALA A 573 3.48 -7.01 -16.58
N LYS A 574 4.62 -7.11 -15.88
CA LYS A 574 4.83 -6.45 -14.58
C LYS A 574 4.94 -4.94 -14.71
N TYR A 575 5.60 -4.44 -15.75
CA TYR A 575 5.63 -3.00 -16.02
C TYR A 575 4.25 -2.43 -16.35
N GLU A 576 3.42 -3.16 -17.11
CA GLU A 576 2.05 -2.74 -17.42
C GLU A 576 1.15 -2.71 -16.17
N GLU A 577 1.28 -3.70 -15.28
CA GLU A 577 0.60 -3.70 -13.97
C GLU A 577 1.02 -2.49 -13.13
N GLY A 578 2.32 -2.21 -13.03
CA GLY A 578 2.84 -1.02 -12.33
C GLY A 578 2.37 0.29 -12.97
N LEU A 579 2.41 0.38 -14.30
CA LEU A 579 1.98 1.54 -15.06
C LEU A 579 0.50 1.85 -14.84
N ALA A 580 -0.37 0.84 -14.86
CA ALA A 580 -1.81 1.02 -14.64
C ALA A 580 -2.11 1.61 -13.25
N ILE A 581 -1.40 1.14 -12.22
CA ILE A 581 -1.52 1.68 -10.86
C ILE A 581 -0.97 3.12 -10.81
N GLY A 582 0.22 3.36 -11.38
CA GLY A 582 0.83 4.69 -11.41
C GLY A 582 -0.06 5.73 -12.11
N LEU A 583 -0.65 5.38 -13.26
CA LEU A 583 -1.56 6.26 -14.00
C LEU A 583 -2.83 6.59 -13.21
N SER A 584 -3.38 5.63 -12.45
CA SER A 584 -4.61 5.82 -11.68
C SER A 584 -4.38 6.54 -10.35
N ALA A 585 -3.30 6.25 -9.63
CA ALA A 585 -3.06 6.78 -8.29
C ALA A 585 -2.19 8.05 -8.24
N LEU A 586 -1.33 8.27 -9.24
CA LEU A 586 -0.39 9.41 -9.29
C LEU A 586 -0.64 10.35 -10.47
N GLY A 587 -1.35 9.87 -11.50
CA GLY A 587 -1.63 10.62 -12.72
C GLY A 587 -0.53 10.50 -13.78
N LYS A 588 -0.89 10.86 -15.02
CA LYS A 588 -0.09 10.63 -16.24
C LYS A 588 1.25 11.38 -16.31
N ASN A 589 1.40 12.48 -15.58
CA ASN A 589 2.60 13.33 -15.62
C ASN A 589 3.57 13.03 -14.47
N HIS A 590 3.28 12.03 -13.64
CA HIS A 590 4.15 11.71 -12.50
C HIS A 590 5.48 11.09 -12.96
N PRO A 591 6.65 11.46 -12.38
CA PRO A 591 7.96 10.91 -12.74
C PRO A 591 8.05 9.37 -12.74
N PHE A 592 7.35 8.70 -11.82
CA PHE A 592 7.18 7.23 -11.81
C PHE A 592 6.67 6.65 -13.14
N VAL A 593 5.72 7.32 -13.80
CA VAL A 593 5.18 6.89 -15.11
C VAL A 593 6.29 6.95 -16.16
N ALA A 594 7.12 7.98 -16.15
CA ALA A 594 8.26 8.09 -17.05
C ALA A 594 9.30 6.97 -16.83
N ILE A 595 9.63 6.66 -15.57
CA ILE A 595 10.54 5.56 -15.23
C ILE A 595 10.00 4.23 -15.79
N THR A 596 8.69 4.01 -15.63
CA THR A 596 8.04 2.79 -16.14
C THR A 596 8.04 2.74 -17.66
N TYR A 597 7.80 3.87 -18.35
CA TYR A 597 7.89 3.92 -19.81
C TYR A 597 9.31 3.70 -20.32
N ASN A 598 10.34 4.23 -19.66
CA ASN A 598 11.72 3.92 -20.00
C ASN A 598 11.99 2.42 -19.85
N SER A 599 11.56 1.81 -18.75
CA SER A 599 11.75 0.38 -18.51
C SER A 599 11.04 -0.50 -19.56
N ILE A 600 9.84 -0.09 -20.01
CA ILE A 600 9.15 -0.74 -21.13
C ILE A 600 9.92 -0.55 -22.43
N GLY A 601 10.45 0.65 -22.67
CA GLY A 601 11.26 0.97 -23.84
C GLY A 601 12.52 0.12 -23.92
N ASP A 602 13.22 -0.08 -22.78
CA ASP A 602 14.41 -0.91 -22.68
C ASP A 602 14.11 -2.38 -23.07
N VAL A 603 13.02 -2.96 -22.57
CA VAL A 603 12.60 -4.31 -22.97
C VAL A 603 12.22 -4.39 -24.45
N LEU A 604 11.52 -3.40 -24.98
CA LEU A 604 11.19 -3.35 -26.42
C LEU A 604 12.46 -3.26 -27.27
N CYS A 605 13.45 -2.51 -26.81
CA CYS A 605 14.76 -2.41 -27.43
C CYS A 605 15.49 -3.78 -27.43
N ALA A 606 15.48 -4.50 -26.31
CA ALA A 606 16.04 -5.86 -26.20
C ALA A 606 15.33 -6.87 -27.13
N LYS A 607 14.05 -6.63 -27.43
CA LYS A 607 13.26 -7.39 -28.42
C LYS A 607 13.44 -6.90 -29.87
N ALA A 608 14.34 -5.95 -30.11
CA ALA A 608 14.57 -5.30 -31.40
C ALA A 608 13.34 -4.57 -32.00
N ASP A 609 12.37 -4.19 -31.16
CA ASP A 609 11.20 -3.37 -31.53
C ASP A 609 11.53 -1.87 -31.32
N TYR A 610 12.51 -1.39 -32.10
CA TYR A 610 13.12 -0.07 -31.90
C TYR A 610 12.14 1.09 -32.10
N GLU A 611 11.18 0.97 -33.01
CA GLU A 611 10.19 2.03 -33.24
C GLU A 611 9.31 2.25 -32.01
N ARG A 612 8.83 1.16 -31.39
CA ARG A 612 8.01 1.25 -30.17
C ARG A 612 8.85 1.62 -28.95
N ALA A 613 10.10 1.15 -28.86
CA ALA A 613 11.02 1.58 -27.82
C ALA A 613 11.25 3.10 -27.86
N LEU A 614 11.56 3.64 -29.04
CA LEU A 614 11.78 5.07 -29.25
C LEU A 614 10.53 5.90 -28.88
N ALA A 615 9.33 5.42 -29.22
CA ALA A 615 8.09 6.07 -28.83
C ALA A 615 7.93 6.12 -27.30
N LYS A 616 8.22 5.03 -26.59
CA LYS A 616 8.12 4.96 -25.12
C LYS A 616 9.14 5.84 -24.43
N HIS A 617 10.39 5.87 -24.88
CA HIS A 617 11.39 6.78 -24.32
C HIS A 617 11.06 8.26 -24.57
N LYS A 618 10.45 8.60 -25.72
CA LYS A 618 9.97 9.97 -25.99
C LYS A 618 8.79 10.38 -25.10
N GLU A 619 7.87 9.46 -24.82
CA GLU A 619 6.79 9.68 -23.84
C GLU A 619 7.38 9.93 -22.45
N ALA A 620 8.35 9.11 -22.02
CA ALA A 620 9.05 9.30 -20.75
C ALA A 620 9.79 10.65 -20.68
N LEU A 621 10.53 11.02 -21.74
CA LEU A 621 11.23 12.29 -21.83
C LEU A 621 10.27 13.48 -21.69
N ALA A 622 9.12 13.44 -22.37
CA ALA A 622 8.12 14.50 -22.30
C ALA A 622 7.59 14.68 -20.87
N ILE A 623 7.33 13.57 -20.16
CA ILE A 623 6.88 13.60 -18.76
C ILE A 623 7.96 14.19 -17.86
N GLN A 624 9.20 13.72 -17.95
CA GLN A 624 10.30 14.23 -17.11
C GLN A 624 10.59 15.70 -17.34
N LEU A 625 10.58 16.16 -18.60
CA LEU A 625 10.73 17.58 -18.93
C LEU A 625 9.64 18.44 -18.27
N SER A 626 8.40 17.93 -18.24
CA SER A 626 7.27 18.64 -17.65
C SER A 626 7.25 18.63 -16.12
N ALA A 627 7.67 17.53 -15.49
CA ALA A 627 7.54 17.31 -14.05
C ALA A 627 8.78 17.74 -13.25
N LEU A 628 9.97 17.60 -13.83
CA LEU A 628 11.25 17.79 -13.14
C LEU A 628 12.12 18.91 -13.75
N GLY A 629 11.76 19.36 -14.95
CA GLY A 629 12.50 20.40 -15.66
C GLY A 629 13.69 19.89 -16.48
N LYS A 630 14.17 20.73 -17.39
CA LYS A 630 15.14 20.37 -18.45
C LYS A 630 16.54 19.95 -17.99
N ASN A 631 16.94 20.34 -16.77
CA ASN A 631 18.28 20.06 -16.24
C ASN A 631 18.27 18.86 -15.28
N HIS A 632 17.13 18.19 -15.09
CA HIS A 632 17.05 17.07 -14.15
C HIS A 632 17.85 15.85 -14.65
N PRO A 633 18.60 15.14 -13.79
CA PRO A 633 19.35 13.93 -14.16
C PRO A 633 18.53 12.83 -14.85
N GLY A 634 17.27 12.69 -14.47
CA GLY A 634 16.31 11.80 -15.13
C GLY A 634 16.17 12.11 -16.63
N VAL A 635 16.10 13.40 -17.02
CA VAL A 635 16.01 13.84 -18.42
C VAL A 635 17.24 13.39 -19.21
N ALA A 636 18.43 13.46 -18.60
CA ALA A 636 19.65 12.90 -19.18
C ALA A 636 19.54 11.39 -19.40
N GLY A 637 18.96 10.66 -18.44
CA GLY A 637 18.66 9.24 -18.58
C GLY A 637 17.77 8.94 -19.77
N SER A 638 16.66 9.67 -19.94
CA SER A 638 15.77 9.51 -21.10
C SER A 638 16.45 9.85 -22.43
N TYR A 639 17.29 10.88 -22.48
CA TYR A 639 18.10 11.16 -23.68
C TYR A 639 19.08 10.02 -23.99
N SER A 640 19.71 9.45 -22.96
CA SER A 640 20.59 8.30 -23.12
C SER A 640 19.86 7.09 -23.68
N CYS A 641 18.68 6.74 -23.15
CA CYS A 641 17.86 5.65 -23.68
C CYS A 641 17.48 5.87 -25.15
N ILE A 642 17.10 7.10 -25.53
CA ILE A 642 16.82 7.45 -26.93
C ILE A 642 18.08 7.26 -27.79
N GLY A 643 19.24 7.74 -27.31
CA GLY A 643 20.53 7.57 -27.99
C GLY A 643 20.86 6.09 -28.23
N THR A 644 20.64 5.23 -27.24
CA THR A 644 20.84 3.78 -27.35
C THR A 644 19.99 3.17 -28.46
N VAL A 645 18.70 3.53 -28.52
CA VAL A 645 17.81 3.02 -29.58
C VAL A 645 18.26 3.50 -30.97
N LEU A 646 18.63 4.77 -31.12
CA LEU A 646 19.11 5.33 -32.38
C LEU A 646 20.40 4.65 -32.85
N GLN A 647 21.33 4.39 -31.91
CA GLN A 647 22.57 3.67 -32.19
C GLN A 647 22.29 2.26 -32.71
N LEU A 648 21.35 1.53 -32.09
CA LEU A 648 20.95 0.18 -32.52
C LEU A 648 20.20 0.17 -33.86
N MET A 649 19.53 1.27 -34.22
CA MET A 649 18.95 1.49 -35.55
C MET A 649 20.00 1.88 -36.61
N GLY A 650 21.25 2.16 -36.20
CA GLY A 650 22.34 2.61 -37.08
C GLY A 650 22.35 4.13 -37.34
N ASP A 651 21.49 4.91 -36.68
CA ASP A 651 21.52 6.37 -36.70
C ASP A 651 22.54 6.90 -35.68
N TYR A 652 23.82 6.77 -36.02
CA TYR A 652 24.91 7.15 -35.13
C TYR A 652 25.02 8.67 -34.90
N GLU A 653 24.67 9.48 -35.90
CA GLU A 653 24.66 10.95 -35.75
C GLU A 653 23.55 11.41 -34.80
N GLY A 654 22.36 10.83 -34.94
CA GLY A 654 21.25 11.05 -34.01
C GLY A 654 21.61 10.58 -32.60
N ALA A 655 22.17 9.38 -32.46
CA ALA A 655 22.60 8.85 -31.16
C ALA A 655 23.63 9.75 -30.47
N LEU A 656 24.67 10.17 -31.20
CA LEU A 656 25.68 11.10 -30.69
C LEU A 656 25.05 12.40 -30.18
N THR A 657 24.11 12.97 -30.95
CA THR A 657 23.39 14.19 -30.57
C THR A 657 22.62 14.03 -29.26
N GLU A 658 21.92 12.90 -29.06
CA GLU A 658 21.16 12.66 -27.84
C GLU A 658 22.08 12.35 -26.64
N TYR A 659 23.17 11.60 -26.84
CA TYR A 659 24.17 11.38 -25.79
C TYR A 659 24.89 12.67 -25.37
N GLU A 660 25.18 13.59 -26.30
CA GLU A 660 25.76 14.89 -25.97
C GLU A 660 24.81 15.75 -25.11
N LYS A 661 23.50 15.70 -25.37
CA LYS A 661 22.50 16.34 -24.50
C LYS A 661 22.49 15.71 -23.11
N ALA A 662 22.52 14.37 -23.04
CA ALA A 662 22.58 13.65 -21.77
C ALA A 662 23.85 14.00 -20.96
N LEU A 663 25.01 14.07 -21.63
CA LEU A 663 26.28 14.47 -21.02
C LEU A 663 26.21 15.91 -20.50
N ALA A 664 25.70 16.85 -21.31
CA ALA A 664 25.60 18.26 -20.93
C ALA A 664 24.73 18.45 -19.67
N ILE A 665 23.59 17.74 -19.60
CA ILE A 665 22.71 17.77 -18.44
C ILE A 665 23.42 17.14 -17.23
N SER A 666 24.00 15.95 -17.38
CA SER A 666 24.70 15.24 -16.30
C SER A 666 25.85 16.06 -15.72
N LEU A 667 26.66 16.71 -16.56
CA LEU A 667 27.72 17.63 -16.12
C LEU A 667 27.17 18.80 -15.31
N SER A 668 26.05 19.38 -15.74
CA SER A 668 25.45 20.54 -15.09
C SER A 668 24.76 20.22 -13.77
N ALA A 669 24.13 19.05 -13.65
CA ALA A 669 23.28 18.70 -12.51
C ALA A 669 24.01 17.85 -11.47
N LEU A 670 24.92 16.98 -11.90
CA LEU A 670 25.59 15.99 -11.05
C LEU A 670 27.07 16.31 -10.82
N GLY A 671 27.65 17.14 -11.67
CA GLY A 671 29.08 17.45 -11.65
C GLY A 671 29.95 16.42 -12.37
N LYS A 672 31.19 16.82 -12.67
CA LYS A 672 32.12 16.10 -13.58
C LYS A 672 32.57 14.70 -13.12
N ASN A 673 32.46 14.39 -11.83
CA ASN A 673 32.95 13.13 -11.27
C ASN A 673 31.84 12.10 -11.05
N HIS A 674 30.62 12.39 -11.51
CA HIS A 674 29.48 11.51 -11.27
C HIS A 674 29.49 10.27 -12.20
N PRO A 675 29.10 9.07 -11.72
CA PRO A 675 28.92 7.87 -12.54
C PRO A 675 28.21 8.08 -13.88
N ASN A 676 27.06 8.77 -13.89
CA ASN A 676 26.30 9.07 -15.10
C ASN A 676 27.08 9.91 -16.13
N VAL A 677 28.03 10.74 -15.71
CA VAL A 677 28.92 11.47 -16.63
C VAL A 677 29.89 10.50 -17.30
N ALA A 678 30.45 9.56 -16.54
CA ALA A 678 31.30 8.50 -17.07
C ALA A 678 30.54 7.60 -18.06
N ALA A 679 29.33 7.15 -17.69
CA ALA A 679 28.45 6.38 -18.57
C ALA A 679 28.10 7.14 -19.87
N ALA A 680 27.86 8.46 -19.79
CA ALA A 680 27.62 9.28 -20.97
C ALA A 680 28.88 9.39 -21.86
N TYR A 681 30.07 9.49 -21.26
CA TYR A 681 31.33 9.42 -22.01
C TYR A 681 31.53 8.05 -22.68
N ASP A 682 31.23 6.95 -22.00
CA ASP A 682 31.29 5.60 -22.59
C ASP A 682 30.35 5.47 -23.79
N ASN A 683 29.11 5.94 -23.66
CA ASN A 683 28.13 5.92 -24.75
C ASN A 683 28.58 6.74 -25.96
N ILE A 684 29.14 7.94 -25.72
CA ILE A 684 29.71 8.78 -26.79
C ILE A 684 30.95 8.10 -27.39
N GLY A 685 31.81 7.49 -26.58
CA GLY A 685 32.98 6.76 -27.03
C GLY A 685 32.60 5.60 -27.96
N ALA A 686 31.61 4.81 -27.54
CA ALA A 686 31.10 3.68 -28.31
C ALA A 686 30.52 4.13 -29.66
N VAL A 687 29.67 5.17 -29.70
CA VAL A 687 29.09 5.64 -30.97
C VAL A 687 30.16 6.21 -31.91
N LEU A 688 31.16 6.93 -31.39
CA LEU A 688 32.29 7.42 -32.19
C LEU A 688 33.12 6.28 -32.77
N ALA A 689 33.32 5.19 -32.01
CA ALA A 689 34.01 4.00 -32.48
C ALA A 689 33.23 3.33 -33.63
N PHE A 690 31.90 3.22 -33.52
CA PHE A 690 31.05 2.70 -34.61
C PHE A 690 31.06 3.60 -35.86
N MET A 691 31.24 4.91 -35.69
CA MET A 691 31.44 5.86 -36.80
C MET A 691 32.86 5.80 -37.41
N GLY A 692 33.78 5.00 -36.85
CA GLY A 692 35.17 4.89 -37.28
C GLY A 692 36.09 6.00 -36.75
N ASN A 693 35.59 6.90 -35.89
CA ASN A 693 36.38 7.92 -35.22
C ASN A 693 37.02 7.37 -33.94
N HIS A 694 37.97 6.43 -34.10
CA HIS A 694 38.64 5.79 -32.96
C HIS A 694 39.48 6.77 -32.12
N SER A 695 39.92 7.89 -32.70
CA SER A 695 40.66 8.93 -31.96
C SER A 695 39.76 9.68 -30.97
N GLY A 696 38.54 10.05 -31.40
CA GLY A 696 37.54 10.66 -30.53
C GLY A 696 36.99 9.66 -29.52
N ALA A 697 36.78 8.41 -29.93
CA ALA A 697 36.36 7.34 -29.04
C ALA A 697 37.35 7.12 -27.89
N LEU A 698 38.64 6.98 -28.22
CA LEU A 698 39.71 6.81 -27.24
C LEU A 698 39.72 7.94 -26.21
N LEU A 699 39.60 9.21 -26.66
CA LEU A 699 39.57 10.36 -25.76
C LEU A 699 38.38 10.28 -24.78
N LYS A 700 37.20 9.87 -25.27
CA LYS A 700 36.00 9.77 -24.43
C LYS A 700 36.09 8.63 -23.42
N PHE A 701 36.63 7.47 -23.81
CA PHE A 701 36.88 6.40 -22.86
C PHE A 701 37.95 6.77 -21.83
N GLU A 702 38.99 7.54 -22.20
CA GLU A 702 39.96 8.06 -21.23
C GLU A 702 39.32 9.05 -20.23
N GLU A 703 38.40 9.91 -20.68
CA GLU A 703 37.60 10.79 -19.81
C GLU A 703 36.69 9.99 -18.86
N SER A 704 36.08 8.90 -19.34
CA SER A 704 35.27 7.99 -18.53
C SER A 704 36.10 7.23 -17.49
N LEU A 705 37.25 6.67 -17.90
CA LEU A 705 38.15 5.93 -17.02
C LEU A 705 38.65 6.78 -15.86
N ALA A 706 38.93 8.07 -16.12
CA ALA A 706 39.34 9.03 -15.09
C ALA A 706 38.30 9.22 -13.98
N ILE A 707 37.05 8.81 -14.21
CA ILE A 707 35.95 8.83 -13.23
C ILE A 707 35.75 7.43 -12.62
N TRP A 708 35.66 6.39 -13.45
CA TRP A 708 35.39 5.03 -12.97
C TRP A 708 36.48 4.46 -12.07
N GLU A 709 37.75 4.64 -12.43
CA GLU A 709 38.87 4.02 -11.72
C GLU A 709 39.01 4.57 -10.28
N PRO A 710 38.97 5.89 -10.01
CA PRO A 710 38.99 6.39 -8.63
C PRO A 710 37.74 6.05 -7.82
N LEU A 711 36.57 5.90 -8.47
CA LEU A 711 35.30 5.69 -7.77
C LEU A 711 35.04 4.24 -7.40
N LEU A 712 35.26 3.32 -8.34
CA LEU A 712 34.89 1.91 -8.22
C LEU A 712 36.11 0.96 -8.20
N GLY A 713 37.31 1.49 -8.51
CA GLY A 713 38.52 0.72 -8.65
C GLY A 713 38.66 0.02 -10.00
N ALA A 714 39.86 -0.50 -10.27
CA ALA A 714 40.21 -1.17 -11.53
C ALA A 714 39.46 -2.48 -11.77
N ASP A 715 38.97 -3.13 -10.71
CA ASP A 715 38.34 -4.45 -10.80
C ASP A 715 36.85 -4.43 -11.08
N HIS A 716 36.20 -3.26 -10.99
CA HIS A 716 34.77 -3.11 -11.23
C HIS A 716 34.41 -3.34 -12.70
N PRO A 717 33.28 -4.01 -13.02
CA PRO A 717 32.85 -4.27 -14.41
C PRO A 717 32.91 -3.04 -15.32
N ASN A 718 32.28 -1.92 -14.95
CA ASN A 718 32.32 -0.69 -15.75
C ASN A 718 33.75 -0.20 -16.04
N THR A 719 34.68 -0.27 -15.06
CA THR A 719 36.07 0.13 -15.27
C THR A 719 36.77 -0.83 -16.25
N LYS A 720 36.50 -2.13 -16.16
CA LYS A 720 37.04 -3.15 -17.07
C LYS A 720 36.52 -2.98 -18.49
N ASP A 721 35.21 -2.81 -18.66
CA ASP A 721 34.60 -2.59 -19.97
C ASP A 721 35.19 -1.32 -20.64
N CYS A 722 35.36 -0.24 -19.87
CA CYS A 722 35.99 0.99 -20.35
C CYS A 722 37.45 0.76 -20.79
N LEU A 723 38.24 0.00 -20.01
CA LEU A 723 39.62 -0.36 -20.36
C LEU A 723 39.70 -1.22 -21.63
N GLU A 724 38.78 -2.17 -21.83
CA GLU A 724 38.69 -2.98 -23.04
C GLU A 724 38.42 -2.11 -24.28
N TRP A 725 37.47 -1.18 -24.18
CA TRP A 725 37.17 -0.21 -25.24
C TRP A 725 38.36 0.70 -25.58
N ILE A 726 39.15 1.10 -24.58
CA ILE A 726 40.42 1.85 -24.78
C ILE A 726 41.42 1.00 -25.57
N GLU A 727 41.59 -0.26 -25.19
CA GLU A 727 42.54 -1.17 -25.86
C GLU A 727 42.15 -1.40 -27.32
N ASP A 728 40.86 -1.63 -27.58
CA ASP A 728 40.35 -1.85 -28.93
C ASP A 728 40.45 -0.59 -29.81
N SER A 729 40.14 0.58 -29.25
CA SER A 729 40.33 1.86 -29.95
C SER A 729 41.80 2.10 -30.31
N LYS A 730 42.75 1.74 -29.42
CA LYS A 730 44.19 1.83 -29.70
C LYS A 730 44.62 0.86 -30.80
N LYS A 731 44.12 -0.38 -30.81
CA LYS A 731 44.40 -1.37 -31.86
C LYS A 731 43.93 -0.88 -33.23
N GLU A 732 42.73 -0.31 -33.32
CA GLU A 732 42.20 0.21 -34.58
C GLU A 732 42.97 1.44 -35.08
N LEU A 733 43.37 2.35 -34.19
CA LEU A 733 44.25 3.47 -34.56
C LEU A 733 45.61 3.00 -35.10
N GLN A 734 46.20 1.96 -34.49
CA GLN A 734 47.43 1.36 -35.01
C GLN A 734 47.23 0.77 -36.41
N LYS A 735 46.12 0.04 -36.64
CA LYS A 735 45.78 -0.47 -37.98
C LYS A 735 45.63 0.67 -38.99
N GLN A 736 44.90 1.73 -38.65
CA GLN A 736 44.72 2.90 -39.53
C GLN A 736 46.05 3.60 -39.84
N SER A 737 46.99 3.64 -38.90
CA SER A 737 48.33 4.21 -39.11
C SER A 737 49.27 3.35 -39.97
N LEU A 738 49.01 2.04 -40.11
CA LEU A 738 49.78 1.10 -40.92
C LEU A 738 49.32 1.02 -42.39
N VAL A 739 48.10 1.47 -42.71
CA VAL A 739 47.54 1.46 -44.08
C VAL A 739 48.28 2.38 -45.08
N PRO A 740 48.81 3.56 -44.70
CA PRO A 740 49.57 4.41 -45.62
C PRO A 740 50.90 3.79 -46.11
N GLU A 741 51.56 2.94 -45.32
CA GLU A 741 52.85 2.33 -45.67
C GLU A 741 52.73 1.23 -46.74
N LEU A 742 51.60 0.52 -46.80
CA LEU A 742 51.34 -0.53 -47.80
C LEU A 742 50.97 0.04 -49.18
N LEU A 743 50.42 1.25 -49.25
CA LEU A 743 50.07 1.92 -50.51
C LEU A 743 51.24 2.68 -51.14
N HIS A 744 52.27 3.05 -50.37
CA HIS A 744 53.51 3.66 -50.90
C HIS A 744 54.58 2.62 -51.29
N GLY A 745 54.36 1.33 -51.04
CA GLY A 745 55.30 0.24 -51.34
C GLY A 745 55.21 -0.39 -52.74
N LYS A 746 54.40 0.15 -53.67
CA LYS A 746 54.33 -0.33 -55.07
C LYS A 746 54.43 0.80 -56.10
N SER A 747 55.60 1.41 -56.18
CA SER A 747 56.11 2.03 -57.39
C SER A 747 57.63 2.04 -57.30
N LEU A 748 58.26 1.02 -57.88
CA LEU A 748 59.64 1.00 -58.39
C LEU A 748 59.89 -0.39 -59.01
N ASP A 749 59.55 -0.47 -60.30
CA ASP A 749 60.26 -1.09 -61.45
C ASP A 749 59.29 -1.61 -62.51
#